data_AF-A0A3L7P9B5-F1
#
_entry.id   AF-A0A3L7P9B5-F1
#
_cell.length_a   1.000
_cell.length_b   1.000
_cell.length_c   1.000
_cell.angle_alpha   90.00
_cell.angle_beta   90.00
_cell.angle_gamma   90.00
#
_symmetry.space_group_name_H-M   'P 1'
#
loop_
_entity.id
_entity.type
_entity.pdbx_description
1 polymer ?
#
loop_
_entity_poly.entity_id
_entity_poly.type
_entity_poly.pdbx_seq_one_letter_code
_entity_poly.pdbx_strand_id
1 'polypeptide(L)'
;MRQSGLFLSGLLLLTGIMVSGLFFVDLLAQAVPPASAPAPFVCRWASAPISIDGEGKEAVWAQAQMLQGFSQPWLPEGKKASSASRCRLLWDEEHLYFLAEVTDTELQTSSPQPSGAPWRDDAIELFLKPGKAQPGYFQVVVSARGEVFHAFFPTAEARDQPALARQDGFAIEAKVRLMGTLDNPSDRDQGYVVEGRIPWIDLLRAGGRPAPGEDWQFNIGLLDLGPQGKAETFSLAAIGARKIDKFMHQTEDFATLRFQGPDMATLTGLAKPGLSTVVLSGTPEPPSPWRLKRLYPGYTPAYPIMARAVPPAPGITPRLMVIHQEAPYGPTVVSVVDDQPGQTEKAVVRQVLKTPRDGTAYDLAFHPGYPDKPYVYIGWNGPVDNGKRKSKASRVTRYTFRPGGSPTLAEATTILEWESDGHNGAALCFAPDGLLLVTSGDGTADSDNDEMGQRTDTLQAKLLRVDVDKPAAGKPYGIPVDNPFVKDSRYAPETYAYGLRNPWRVCADRASGQIWVGNNGQDMYEQAYLISKGANYGWSVVEGSHAFRQNRQPGPTPISKPTIDHHHAQFRSLTGGEVVPPGGCLPDLAGAYVYGDYSTGRIWAMRHDTRAPEWHRELVDTPLQISGFFFNSAGDLVILDHNAKGGLYTLEKRPAGEKTPPFPTDLAATGLFTAVAGHRVAPGLVPYQVAAPFWSDGMHKVRYLAMPLDPVTGQAGKAVMTGKGGWNFPDGTVIVKSFAATLEETRPEQRLWIETRLLIRQQNEWAGYSYRWDEAGRSATLVGGAGEDRTLITRGPGGEEKSQLWHYPSRAECMVCHSRAANFVLGLCTLQANTVADYPAGKRGQLEALQGLGLLVPDGDWTTTARERLRVRGKGLQEAALEAFVTALSPQPGQRAGQGGGLPPKPASSYPALVDPHDNQHNLDLRARSWLHSNCSACHQDAGGGNSRINLEFGTPLAQTGLVGEKPVHASFDLPEARLIAPGVPGRSVLLHRITIRGAGQMPPLASHRADERGVRLIHEWISRMNP
;
A
#
# COMPACT_ATOMS: atom_id res chain seq x y z
N MET A 1 0.78 15.34 62.84
CA MET A 1 0.36 14.27 63.77
C MET A 1 0.48 12.93 63.05
N ARG A 2 1.14 11.93 63.66
CA ARG A 2 1.37 10.52 63.19
C ARG A 2 2.21 10.39 61.88
N GLN A 3 3.45 9.88 61.88
CA GLN A 3 3.99 8.51 62.18
C GLN A 3 3.62 7.48 61.10
N SER A 4 4.44 6.53 60.60
CA SER A 4 5.91 6.20 60.58
C SER A 4 6.10 5.07 59.53
N GLY A 5 7.27 4.58 59.05
CA GLY A 5 8.72 4.83 59.21
C GLY A 5 9.48 3.93 58.17
N LEU A 6 10.66 4.24 57.60
CA LEU A 6 12.05 4.40 58.11
C LEU A 6 12.92 3.11 58.12
N PHE A 7 14.02 3.10 57.36
CA PHE A 7 15.41 2.70 57.73
C PHE A 7 16.32 2.97 56.49
N LEU A 8 17.18 4.01 56.45
CA LEU A 8 18.55 4.19 56.99
C LEU A 8 19.59 3.21 56.40
N SER A 9 20.86 3.57 56.12
CA SER A 9 21.74 4.70 56.52
C SER A 9 22.83 4.92 55.45
N GLY A 10 23.39 6.12 55.18
CA GLY A 10 24.32 6.92 56.00
C GLY A 10 25.79 6.71 55.53
N LEU A 11 26.75 7.65 55.59
CA LEU A 11 26.81 8.90 56.37
C LEU A 11 28.07 9.79 56.04
N LEU A 12 27.89 11.12 55.88
CA LEU A 12 28.86 12.25 56.12
C LEU A 12 30.21 12.31 55.32
N LEU A 13 30.98 13.42 55.25
CA LEU A 13 30.90 14.78 55.82
C LEU A 13 31.55 15.85 54.90
N LEU A 14 31.11 17.12 55.00
CA LEU A 14 31.73 18.31 54.41
C LEU A 14 32.78 18.93 55.36
N THR A 15 33.96 19.29 54.84
CA THR A 15 34.73 20.50 55.25
C THR A 15 35.70 20.89 54.14
N GLY A 16 35.78 22.18 53.80
CA GLY A 16 36.78 22.70 52.88
C GLY A 16 37.80 23.59 53.60
N ILE A 17 38.97 23.79 52.98
CA ILE A 17 39.94 24.88 53.25
C ILE A 17 40.80 25.04 51.97
N MET A 18 40.99 26.28 51.51
CA MET A 18 42.09 26.66 50.61
C MET A 18 43.25 27.18 51.46
N VAL A 19 44.49 26.70 51.24
CA VAL A 19 45.72 27.50 51.42
C VAL A 19 46.74 27.11 50.34
N SER A 20 47.46 28.11 49.86
CA SER A 20 48.48 28.16 48.81
C SER A 20 49.67 27.19 48.89
N GLY A 21 49.99 26.57 47.74
CA GLY A 21 51.20 26.79 46.94
C GLY A 21 52.62 26.54 47.53
N LEU A 22 53.42 25.73 46.81
CA LEU A 22 54.79 26.06 46.40
C LEU A 22 55.33 25.04 45.36
N PHE A 23 56.25 25.54 44.54
CA PHE A 23 56.83 24.95 43.33
C PHE A 23 57.50 23.57 43.51
N PHE A 24 57.40 22.74 42.46
CA PHE A 24 58.58 22.07 41.92
C PHE A 24 58.60 22.22 40.39
N VAL A 25 59.80 22.43 39.85
CA VAL A 25 60.05 22.57 38.40
C VAL A 25 60.28 21.19 37.82
N ASP A 26 59.60 20.85 36.74
CA ASP A 26 60.02 19.74 35.88
C ASP A 26 59.79 20.05 34.39
N LEU A 27 60.56 19.37 33.54
CA LEU A 27 60.92 19.79 32.19
C LEU A 27 59.75 20.03 31.21
N LEU A 28 59.83 21.13 30.47
CA LEU A 28 59.08 21.35 29.22
C LEU A 28 59.56 20.38 28.12
N ALA A 29 59.01 19.17 28.11
CA ALA A 29 58.84 18.42 26.87
C ALA A 29 57.55 18.90 26.21
N GLN A 30 57.64 19.78 25.20
CA GLN A 30 56.50 20.09 24.35
C GLN A 30 56.11 18.82 23.58
N ALA A 31 55.10 18.11 24.09
CA ALA A 31 54.45 17.05 23.34
C ALA A 31 53.81 17.70 22.10
N VAL A 32 54.45 17.53 20.95
CA VAL A 32 53.90 17.92 19.65
C VAL A 32 52.52 17.27 19.55
N PRO A 33 51.44 18.03 19.30
CA PRO A 33 50.12 17.43 19.16
C PRO A 33 50.17 16.40 18.03
N PRO A 34 49.56 15.21 18.20
CA PRO A 34 49.57 14.20 17.16
C PRO A 34 49.00 14.81 15.88
N ALA A 35 49.73 14.68 14.78
CA ALA A 35 49.37 15.30 13.51
C ALA A 35 47.92 14.95 13.16
N SER A 36 47.08 15.96 12.92
CA SER A 36 45.68 15.76 12.55
C SER A 36 45.61 14.86 11.32
N ALA A 37 44.86 13.76 11.40
CA ALA A 37 44.63 12.89 10.26
C ALA A 37 44.14 13.73 9.07
N PRO A 38 44.63 13.50 7.84
CA PRO A 38 44.25 14.31 6.69
C PRO A 38 42.74 14.24 6.44
N ALA A 39 42.18 15.38 6.03
CA ALA A 39 40.76 15.48 5.71
C ALA A 39 40.40 14.51 4.57
N PRO A 40 39.21 13.87 4.61
CA PRO A 40 38.79 12.95 3.56
C PRO A 40 38.60 13.67 2.22
N PHE A 41 38.88 12.98 1.13
CA PHE A 41 38.48 13.41 -0.20
C PHE A 41 36.98 13.16 -0.39
N VAL A 42 36.22 14.15 -0.88
CA VAL A 42 34.77 14.07 -0.95
C VAL A 42 34.32 13.75 -2.39
N CYS A 43 33.79 12.54 -2.58
CA CYS A 43 33.04 12.18 -3.79
C CYS A 43 31.63 12.77 -3.67
N ARG A 44 31.27 13.70 -4.56
CA ARG A 44 29.99 14.42 -4.50
C ARG A 44 28.95 13.80 -5.41
N TRP A 45 27.69 13.90 -4.99
CA TRP A 45 26.54 13.46 -5.77
C TRP A 45 26.42 14.20 -7.11
N ALA A 46 26.32 13.48 -8.23
CA ALA A 46 26.11 14.03 -9.56
C ALA A 46 24.74 14.73 -9.63
N SER A 47 24.72 16.05 -9.82
CA SER A 47 23.49 16.85 -9.85
C SER A 47 22.81 16.87 -11.23
N ALA A 48 23.44 16.28 -12.24
CA ALA A 48 22.95 16.07 -13.58
C ALA A 48 23.60 14.80 -14.18
N PRO A 49 22.99 14.15 -15.20
CA PRO A 49 23.60 13.03 -15.91
C PRO A 49 24.97 13.39 -16.51
N ILE A 50 25.87 12.40 -16.55
CA ILE A 50 27.20 12.47 -17.17
C ILE A 50 27.20 11.53 -18.38
N SER A 51 27.65 12.05 -19.53
CA SER A 51 27.95 11.25 -20.71
C SER A 51 29.37 10.69 -20.56
N ILE A 52 29.64 9.51 -21.12
CA ILE A 52 31.01 8.97 -21.16
C ILE A 52 31.50 9.12 -22.60
N ASP A 53 32.03 10.30 -22.92
CA ASP A 53 32.53 10.62 -24.26
C ASP A 53 34.06 10.86 -24.30
N GLY A 54 34.69 11.10 -23.14
CA GLY A 54 36.13 11.31 -23.03
C GLY A 54 36.55 12.78 -23.09
N GLU A 55 35.59 13.72 -23.12
CA GLU A 55 35.85 15.15 -23.13
C GLU A 55 35.77 15.79 -21.74
N GLY A 56 34.95 15.26 -20.81
CA GLY A 56 34.82 15.77 -19.45
C GLY A 56 34.32 17.22 -19.34
N LYS A 57 33.47 17.65 -20.28
CA LYS A 57 33.06 19.06 -20.44
C LYS A 57 31.78 19.44 -19.71
N GLU A 58 31.06 18.47 -19.14
CA GLU A 58 29.80 18.71 -18.46
C GLU A 58 29.98 19.60 -17.23
N ALA A 59 29.09 20.60 -17.08
CA ALA A 59 29.14 21.55 -15.97
C ALA A 59 29.07 20.87 -14.58
N VAL A 60 28.53 19.65 -14.50
CA VAL A 60 28.48 18.86 -13.26
C VAL A 60 29.89 18.50 -12.75
N TRP A 61 30.90 18.34 -13.61
CA TRP A 61 32.28 18.09 -13.19
C TRP A 61 32.89 19.24 -12.37
N ALA A 62 32.39 20.48 -12.54
CA ALA A 62 32.84 21.64 -11.76
C ALA A 62 32.51 21.55 -10.26
N GLN A 63 31.53 20.72 -9.88
CA GLN A 63 31.19 20.50 -8.47
C GLN A 63 32.12 19.48 -7.78
N ALA A 64 32.86 18.67 -8.53
CA ALA A 64 33.67 17.59 -7.96
C ALA A 64 34.89 18.15 -7.21
N GLN A 65 35.35 17.45 -6.16
CA GLN A 65 36.65 17.79 -5.57
C GLN A 65 37.76 17.38 -6.57
N MET A 66 38.74 18.26 -6.77
CA MET A 66 39.88 18.00 -7.65
C MET A 66 41.02 17.36 -6.86
N LEU A 67 41.41 16.15 -7.26
CA LEU A 67 42.60 15.45 -6.78
C LEU A 67 43.78 15.85 -7.66
N GLN A 68 44.92 16.17 -7.06
CA GLN A 68 46.12 16.66 -7.73
C GLN A 68 47.36 16.36 -6.87
N GLY A 69 48.56 16.51 -7.43
CA GLY A 69 49.81 16.36 -6.67
C GLY A 69 50.32 14.92 -6.60
N PHE A 70 50.23 14.19 -7.71
CA PHE A 70 50.77 12.84 -7.87
C PHE A 70 52.27 12.79 -7.52
N SER A 71 52.67 11.79 -6.74
CA SER A 71 54.05 11.67 -6.22
C SER A 71 54.45 10.22 -5.95
N GLN A 72 55.75 9.99 -5.77
CA GLN A 72 56.32 8.69 -5.41
C GLN A 72 56.72 8.70 -3.91
N PRO A 73 55.78 8.39 -2.99
CA PRO A 73 55.97 8.61 -1.54
C PRO A 73 57.06 7.74 -0.89
N TRP A 74 57.44 6.64 -1.52
CA TRP A 74 58.52 5.73 -1.10
C TRP A 74 59.93 6.22 -1.47
N LEU A 75 60.06 7.37 -2.16
CA LEU A 75 61.36 7.95 -2.48
C LEU A 75 61.79 9.00 -1.44
N PRO A 76 63.09 9.15 -1.12
CA PRO A 76 63.57 9.94 0.03
C PRO A 76 63.14 11.42 0.10
N GLU A 77 62.82 12.05 -1.02
CA GLU A 77 62.32 13.44 -1.08
C GLU A 77 60.83 13.53 -1.45
N GLY A 78 60.13 12.40 -1.64
CA GLY A 78 58.77 12.35 -2.17
C GLY A 78 58.69 12.99 -3.55
N LYS A 79 59.53 12.51 -4.49
CA LYS A 79 59.68 13.06 -5.84
C LYS A 79 58.29 13.26 -6.46
N LYS A 80 57.92 14.52 -6.70
CA LYS A 80 56.67 14.86 -7.37
C LYS A 80 56.76 14.34 -8.80
N ALA A 81 55.66 13.77 -9.30
CA ALA A 81 55.53 13.51 -10.73
C ALA A 81 55.69 14.85 -11.48
N SER A 82 56.29 14.81 -12.68
CA SER A 82 56.51 16.01 -13.50
C SER A 82 55.24 16.58 -14.14
N SER A 83 54.08 15.98 -13.85
CA SER A 83 52.82 16.21 -14.56
C SER A 83 51.82 17.06 -13.76
N ALA A 84 51.08 17.92 -14.48
CA ALA A 84 49.99 18.73 -13.94
C ALA A 84 48.67 17.93 -13.81
N SER A 85 48.77 16.60 -13.76
CA SER A 85 47.65 15.67 -13.83
C SER A 85 46.65 15.87 -12.68
N ARG A 86 45.37 15.73 -13.01
CA ARG A 86 44.24 15.98 -12.10
C ARG A 86 43.13 14.96 -12.29
N CYS A 87 42.53 14.51 -11.19
CA CYS A 87 41.39 13.58 -11.22
C CYS A 87 40.19 14.14 -10.45
N ARG A 88 38.98 13.74 -10.84
CA ARG A 88 37.71 14.07 -10.19
C ARG A 88 36.85 12.81 -10.05
N LEU A 89 36.10 12.72 -8.95
CA LEU A 89 35.14 11.65 -8.70
C LEU A 89 33.76 12.24 -8.39
N LEU A 90 32.73 11.65 -8.98
CA LEU A 90 31.31 11.93 -8.71
C LEU A 90 30.53 10.61 -8.59
N TRP A 91 29.31 10.63 -8.07
CA TRP A 91 28.47 9.42 -7.99
C TRP A 91 26.98 9.70 -8.04
N ASP A 92 26.18 8.71 -8.45
CA ASP A 92 24.71 8.76 -8.45
C ASP A 92 24.09 7.46 -7.89
N GLU A 93 22.78 7.24 -8.12
CA GLU A 93 22.07 6.02 -7.70
C GLU A 93 22.69 4.72 -8.23
N GLU A 94 23.40 4.77 -9.36
CA GLU A 94 23.74 3.62 -10.21
C GLU A 94 25.25 3.46 -10.46
N HIS A 95 26.04 4.54 -10.43
CA HIS A 95 27.46 4.53 -10.78
C HIS A 95 28.36 5.37 -9.85
N LEU A 96 29.62 4.98 -9.79
CA LEU A 96 30.75 5.86 -9.50
C LEU A 96 31.34 6.37 -10.83
N TYR A 97 31.54 7.67 -10.96
CA TYR A 97 32.13 8.34 -12.11
C TYR A 97 33.56 8.79 -11.80
N PHE A 98 34.45 8.69 -12.78
CA PHE A 98 35.81 9.19 -12.72
C PHE A 98 36.19 9.95 -13.99
N LEU A 99 36.87 11.08 -13.80
CA LEU A 99 37.50 11.86 -14.86
C LEU A 99 38.96 12.09 -14.47
N ALA A 100 39.88 11.63 -15.30
CA ALA A 100 41.31 11.85 -15.15
C ALA A 100 41.84 12.62 -16.36
N GLU A 101 42.50 13.74 -16.11
CA GLU A 101 43.21 14.51 -17.12
C GLU A 101 44.69 14.36 -16.80
N VAL A 102 45.36 13.50 -17.57
CA VAL A 102 46.77 13.13 -17.38
C VAL A 102 47.61 14.01 -18.29
N THR A 103 48.60 14.70 -17.72
CA THR A 103 49.64 15.37 -18.50
C THR A 103 50.80 14.41 -18.70
N ASP A 104 51.06 14.07 -19.95
CA ASP A 104 52.19 13.26 -20.39
C ASP A 104 52.83 13.89 -21.62
N THR A 105 54.12 13.67 -21.83
CA THR A 105 54.87 14.22 -22.97
C THR A 105 55.32 13.18 -23.99
N GLU A 106 55.15 11.89 -23.71
CA GLU A 106 55.62 10.82 -24.61
C GLU A 106 54.80 9.51 -24.43
N LEU A 107 53.60 9.50 -25.02
CA LEU A 107 52.56 8.48 -24.83
C LEU A 107 52.96 7.11 -25.40
N GLN A 108 53.00 6.07 -24.57
CA GLN A 108 53.54 4.76 -24.90
C GLN A 108 52.67 3.56 -24.51
N THR A 109 52.87 2.48 -25.25
CA THR A 109 52.28 1.17 -25.01
C THR A 109 53.33 0.07 -25.05
N SER A 110 53.05 -1.03 -24.34
CA SER A 110 53.90 -2.22 -24.28
C SER A 110 53.90 -3.08 -25.55
N SER A 111 52.98 -2.82 -26.48
CA SER A 111 52.72 -3.67 -27.65
C SER A 111 51.95 -2.89 -28.73
N PRO A 112 52.30 -3.00 -30.03
CA PRO A 112 51.54 -2.37 -31.13
C PRO A 112 50.11 -2.88 -31.35
N GLN A 113 49.71 -3.92 -30.63
CA GLN A 113 48.35 -4.49 -30.65
C GLN A 113 47.82 -4.61 -29.22
N PRO A 114 46.47 -4.56 -29.02
CA PRO A 114 45.86 -4.72 -27.71
C PRO A 114 46.37 -5.95 -26.97
N SER A 115 46.91 -5.75 -25.77
CA SER A 115 47.62 -6.80 -25.01
C SER A 115 46.70 -7.56 -24.05
N GLY A 116 45.52 -7.00 -23.75
CA GLY A 116 44.66 -7.45 -22.67
C GLY A 116 45.28 -7.23 -21.28
N ALA A 117 46.33 -6.40 -21.19
CA ALA A 117 47.09 -6.07 -19.99
C ALA A 117 47.38 -4.54 -19.91
N PRO A 118 46.35 -3.69 -19.77
CA PRO A 118 46.49 -2.22 -19.83
C PRO A 118 47.40 -1.62 -18.75
N TRP A 119 47.69 -2.33 -17.66
CA TRP A 119 48.66 -1.96 -16.63
C TRP A 119 50.14 -2.11 -17.07
N ARG A 120 50.37 -2.29 -18.38
CA ARG A 120 51.70 -2.27 -19.03
C ARG A 120 51.84 -1.14 -20.04
N ASP A 121 50.79 -0.39 -20.30
CA ASP A 121 50.78 0.80 -21.14
C ASP A 121 50.69 2.03 -20.21
N ASP A 122 50.86 3.25 -20.72
CA ASP A 122 50.53 4.43 -19.91
C ASP A 122 49.06 4.35 -19.49
N ALA A 123 48.78 4.48 -18.19
CA ALA A 123 47.48 4.15 -17.64
C ALA A 123 47.13 4.91 -16.36
N ILE A 124 45.82 5.03 -16.12
CA ILE A 124 45.28 5.38 -14.81
C ILE A 124 44.89 4.11 -14.06
N GLU A 125 45.12 4.10 -12.75
CA GLU A 125 44.68 3.02 -11.86
C GLU A 125 43.84 3.56 -10.70
N LEU A 126 42.60 3.10 -10.57
CA LEU A 126 41.70 3.42 -9.47
C LEU A 126 41.60 2.22 -8.51
N PHE A 127 41.95 2.45 -7.24
CA PHE A 127 41.81 1.46 -6.17
C PHE A 127 40.66 1.86 -5.24
N LEU A 128 39.73 0.94 -5.00
CA LEU A 128 38.55 1.15 -4.15
C LEU A 128 38.47 0.05 -3.09
N LYS A 129 38.57 0.39 -1.81
CA LYS A 129 38.39 -0.51 -0.67
C LYS A 129 37.15 -0.07 0.13
N PRO A 130 35.99 -0.71 -0.08
CA PRO A 130 34.73 -0.23 0.50
C PRO A 130 34.66 -0.32 2.02
N GLY A 131 35.29 -1.33 2.64
CA GLY A 131 35.27 -1.51 4.09
C GLY A 131 36.63 -1.24 4.72
N LYS A 132 36.73 -0.25 5.62
CA LYS A 132 38.00 0.07 6.31
C LYS A 132 38.58 -1.11 7.10
N ALA A 133 37.71 -1.92 7.72
CA ALA A 133 38.09 -3.09 8.52
C ALA A 133 38.04 -4.41 7.74
N GLN A 134 37.62 -4.37 6.47
CA GLN A 134 37.44 -5.55 5.62
C GLN A 134 38.57 -5.61 4.58
N PRO A 135 39.09 -6.80 4.25
CA PRO A 135 40.32 -6.91 3.45
C PRO A 135 40.10 -6.71 1.94
N GLY A 136 38.86 -6.79 1.44
CA GLY A 136 38.59 -6.78 0.01
C GLY A 136 38.62 -5.39 -0.63
N TYR A 137 39.20 -5.31 -1.82
CA TYR A 137 39.30 -4.10 -2.64
C TYR A 137 39.19 -4.41 -4.14
N PHE A 138 38.92 -3.37 -4.91
CA PHE A 138 38.84 -3.40 -6.37
C PHE A 138 39.99 -2.59 -6.96
N GLN A 139 40.43 -3.00 -8.14
CA GLN A 139 41.32 -2.25 -9.02
C GLN A 139 40.60 -2.08 -10.36
N VAL A 140 40.66 -0.87 -10.92
CA VAL A 140 40.22 -0.57 -12.29
C VAL A 140 41.36 0.16 -12.98
N VAL A 141 41.79 -0.35 -14.13
CA VAL A 141 42.88 0.21 -14.93
C VAL A 141 42.34 0.60 -16.30
N VAL A 142 42.69 1.79 -16.77
CA VAL A 142 42.37 2.26 -18.13
C VAL A 142 43.64 2.81 -18.75
N SER A 143 44.11 2.19 -19.84
CA SER A 143 45.29 2.67 -20.57
C SER A 143 44.95 3.86 -21.48
N ALA A 144 45.97 4.61 -21.91
CA ALA A 144 45.86 5.67 -22.90
C ALA A 144 45.28 5.17 -24.25
N ARG A 145 45.45 3.88 -24.56
CA ARG A 145 44.82 3.20 -25.71
C ARG A 145 43.30 2.98 -25.53
N GLY A 146 42.79 3.04 -24.30
CA GLY A 146 41.40 2.73 -23.96
C GLY A 146 41.14 1.24 -23.68
N GLU A 147 42.16 0.44 -23.42
CA GLU A 147 41.96 -0.91 -22.86
C GLU A 147 41.59 -0.80 -21.38
N VAL A 148 40.53 -1.51 -20.96
CA VAL A 148 40.03 -1.52 -19.58
C VAL A 148 40.31 -2.87 -18.92
N PHE A 149 40.81 -2.84 -17.70
CA PHE A 149 40.93 -4.00 -16.82
C PHE A 149 40.26 -3.73 -15.47
N HIS A 150 39.74 -4.78 -14.86
CA HIS A 150 39.09 -4.73 -13.56
C HIS A 150 39.36 -6.02 -12.78
N ALA A 151 39.51 -5.86 -11.46
CA ALA A 151 39.73 -6.97 -10.53
C ALA A 151 38.98 -6.73 -9.22
N PHE A 152 38.56 -7.82 -8.58
CA PHE A 152 38.19 -7.83 -7.17
C PHE A 152 39.12 -8.78 -6.42
N PHE A 153 39.87 -8.24 -5.46
CA PHE A 153 40.76 -8.99 -4.60
C PHE A 153 40.08 -9.16 -3.25
N PRO A 154 39.68 -10.37 -2.84
CA PRO A 154 39.01 -10.59 -1.54
C PRO A 154 39.96 -10.36 -0.34
N THR A 155 41.27 -10.51 -0.54
CA THR A 155 42.32 -10.12 0.41
C THR A 155 43.56 -9.61 -0.35
N ALA A 156 44.53 -9.03 0.36
CA ALA A 156 45.78 -8.55 -0.25
C ALA A 156 46.61 -9.70 -0.87
N GLU A 157 46.63 -10.87 -0.23
CA GLU A 157 47.35 -12.07 -0.64
C GLU A 157 46.72 -12.73 -1.89
N ALA A 158 45.45 -12.43 -2.17
CA ALA A 158 44.73 -12.97 -3.32
C ALA A 158 45.26 -12.44 -4.67
N ARG A 159 46.07 -11.37 -4.66
CA ARG A 159 46.66 -10.75 -5.86
C ARG A 159 47.54 -11.72 -6.65
N ASP A 160 48.23 -12.63 -5.95
CA ASP A 160 49.21 -13.55 -6.53
C ASP A 160 48.54 -14.83 -7.09
N GLN A 161 47.19 -14.83 -7.20
CA GLN A 161 46.37 -15.93 -7.70
C GLN A 161 45.64 -15.51 -8.99
N PRO A 162 46.15 -15.87 -10.19
CA PRO A 162 45.60 -15.40 -11.47
C PRO A 162 44.11 -15.71 -11.69
N ALA A 163 43.62 -16.82 -11.11
CA ALA A 163 42.22 -17.24 -11.21
C ALA A 163 41.22 -16.32 -10.46
N LEU A 164 41.70 -15.47 -9.54
CA LEU A 164 40.88 -14.48 -8.83
C LEU A 164 40.97 -13.08 -9.46
N ALA A 165 42.06 -12.78 -10.16
CA ALA A 165 42.38 -11.43 -10.62
C ALA A 165 41.60 -10.96 -11.87
N ARG A 166 41.22 -11.87 -12.78
CA ARG A 166 40.43 -11.54 -13.98
C ARG A 166 39.09 -12.26 -13.93
N GLN A 167 38.02 -11.52 -13.65
CA GLN A 167 36.65 -12.06 -13.56
C GLN A 167 35.75 -11.35 -14.56
N ASP A 168 35.21 -12.11 -15.52
CA ASP A 168 34.25 -11.59 -16.49
C ASP A 168 32.94 -11.16 -15.79
N GLY A 169 32.25 -10.16 -16.36
CA GLY A 169 30.91 -9.74 -15.90
C GLY A 169 30.80 -8.34 -15.27
N PHE A 170 31.89 -7.59 -15.14
CA PHE A 170 31.83 -6.14 -14.91
C PHE A 170 31.42 -5.43 -16.20
N ALA A 171 30.70 -4.32 -16.08
CA ALA A 171 30.25 -3.47 -17.19
C ALA A 171 30.75 -2.04 -17.02
N ILE A 172 32.03 -1.90 -16.67
CA ILE A 172 32.73 -0.61 -16.58
C ILE A 172 32.86 -0.04 -17.98
N GLU A 173 32.51 1.23 -18.13
CA GLU A 173 32.65 1.97 -19.38
C GLU A 173 33.68 3.08 -19.19
N ALA A 174 34.62 3.19 -20.13
CA ALA A 174 35.55 4.31 -20.19
C ALA A 174 35.75 4.74 -21.65
N LYS A 175 36.01 6.03 -21.85
CA LYS A 175 36.48 6.64 -23.09
C LYS A 175 37.77 7.38 -22.84
N VAL A 176 38.66 7.32 -23.83
CA VAL A 176 39.96 7.98 -23.77
C VAL A 176 40.12 8.90 -24.97
N ARG A 177 40.53 10.13 -24.69
CA ARG A 177 40.86 11.16 -25.68
C ARG A 177 42.34 11.48 -25.55
N LEU A 178 43.11 11.12 -26.58
CA LEU A 178 44.51 11.48 -26.69
C LEU A 178 44.68 12.97 -27.02
N MET A 179 45.72 13.59 -26.48
CA MET A 179 46.17 14.94 -26.80
C MET A 179 47.61 14.87 -27.33
N GLY A 180 47.80 13.99 -28.32
CA GLY A 180 49.10 13.47 -28.72
C GLY A 180 49.00 12.25 -29.64
N THR A 181 50.12 11.57 -29.88
CA THR A 181 50.21 10.38 -30.74
C THR A 181 50.80 9.21 -29.96
N LEU A 182 50.05 8.11 -29.81
CA LEU A 182 50.58 6.89 -29.19
C LEU A 182 51.80 6.34 -29.96
N ASP A 183 52.80 5.91 -29.19
CA ASP A 183 54.01 5.21 -29.66
C ASP A 183 54.89 6.05 -30.63
N ASN A 184 54.81 7.39 -30.58
CA ASN A 184 55.58 8.29 -31.43
C ASN A 184 56.71 9.03 -30.67
N PRO A 185 57.97 8.54 -30.67
CA PRO A 185 59.06 9.24 -29.99
C PRO A 185 59.54 10.54 -30.69
N SER A 186 58.86 11.00 -31.75
CA SER A 186 59.26 12.17 -32.54
C SER A 186 58.45 13.44 -32.28
N ASP A 187 57.28 13.35 -31.65
CA ASP A 187 56.51 14.51 -31.17
C ASP A 187 56.61 14.66 -29.65
N ARG A 188 55.86 15.61 -29.09
CA ARG A 188 55.78 15.87 -27.65
C ARG A 188 54.32 16.07 -27.30
N ASP A 189 53.78 15.10 -26.60
CA ASP A 189 52.36 15.05 -26.28
C ASP A 189 51.99 16.08 -25.21
N GLN A 190 50.68 16.27 -25.03
CA GLN A 190 50.09 16.99 -23.90
C GLN A 190 49.42 16.04 -22.90
N GLY A 191 49.34 14.76 -23.24
CA GLY A 191 48.81 13.68 -22.40
C GLY A 191 47.48 13.13 -22.93
N TYR A 192 46.60 12.72 -22.02
CA TYR A 192 45.32 12.10 -22.36
C TYR A 192 44.24 12.37 -21.30
N VAL A 193 42.97 12.33 -21.72
CA VAL A 193 41.81 12.41 -20.85
C VAL A 193 41.14 11.04 -20.81
N VAL A 194 40.86 10.54 -19.61
CA VAL A 194 40.02 9.34 -19.39
C VAL A 194 38.76 9.76 -18.65
N GLU A 195 37.61 9.46 -19.23
CA GLU A 195 36.31 9.59 -18.57
C GLU A 195 35.66 8.21 -18.47
N GLY A 196 35.07 7.88 -17.33
CA GLY A 196 34.46 6.57 -17.16
C GLY A 196 33.49 6.45 -15.98
N ARG A 197 32.78 5.33 -15.95
CA ARG A 197 31.80 4.98 -14.92
C ARG A 197 31.88 3.50 -14.54
N ILE A 198 31.66 3.24 -13.26
CA ILE A 198 31.66 1.91 -12.64
C ILE A 198 30.25 1.68 -12.06
N PRO A 199 29.45 0.75 -12.62
CA PRO A 199 28.16 0.39 -12.07
C PRO A 199 28.29 -0.17 -10.64
N TRP A 200 27.46 0.29 -9.70
CA TRP A 200 27.52 -0.15 -8.29
C TRP A 200 27.28 -1.64 -8.09
N ILE A 201 26.51 -2.26 -8.99
CA ILE A 201 26.26 -3.70 -9.08
C ILE A 201 27.54 -4.52 -9.31
N ASP A 202 28.57 -3.94 -9.93
CA ASP A 202 29.83 -4.64 -10.17
C ASP A 202 30.70 -4.70 -8.89
N LEU A 203 30.46 -3.78 -7.96
CA LEU A 203 31.09 -3.72 -6.63
C LEU A 203 30.32 -4.51 -5.57
N LEU A 204 29.25 -5.23 -5.95
CA LEU A 204 28.33 -5.92 -5.04
C LEU A 204 29.02 -6.96 -4.14
N ARG A 205 30.15 -7.55 -4.58
CA ARG A 205 30.97 -8.48 -3.79
C ARG A 205 31.43 -7.92 -2.43
N ALA A 206 31.57 -6.59 -2.30
CA ALA A 206 31.85 -5.89 -1.04
C ALA A 206 30.75 -4.87 -0.69
N GLY A 207 29.49 -5.28 -0.89
CA GLY A 207 28.29 -4.54 -0.49
C GLY A 207 27.78 -3.53 -1.52
N GLY A 208 28.52 -3.30 -2.62
CA GLY A 208 28.11 -2.38 -3.68
C GLY A 208 27.99 -0.94 -3.20
N ARG A 209 26.89 -0.27 -3.55
CA ARG A 209 26.70 1.18 -3.40
C ARG A 209 27.00 1.72 -1.97
N PRO A 210 27.63 2.89 -1.84
CA PRO A 210 27.79 3.57 -0.56
C PRO A 210 26.49 4.22 -0.07
N ALA A 211 26.36 4.37 1.25
CA ALA A 211 25.36 5.24 1.84
C ALA A 211 25.84 6.71 1.86
N PRO A 212 24.94 7.71 1.81
CA PRO A 212 25.28 9.10 2.06
C PRO A 212 26.00 9.28 3.42
N GLY A 213 27.19 9.90 3.36
CA GLY A 213 28.07 10.12 4.51
C GLY A 213 29.09 9.00 4.78
N GLU A 214 29.05 7.90 4.04
CA GLU A 214 29.94 6.75 4.26
C GLU A 214 31.39 7.03 3.82
N ASP A 215 32.34 6.48 4.58
CA ASP A 215 33.78 6.54 4.33
C ASP A 215 34.30 5.21 3.77
N TRP A 216 34.87 5.24 2.57
CA TRP A 216 35.68 4.14 2.00
C TRP A 216 37.17 4.50 2.08
N GLN A 217 38.03 3.53 1.79
CA GLN A 217 39.43 3.77 1.50
C GLN A 217 39.65 3.75 -0.02
N PHE A 218 40.48 4.64 -0.56
CA PHE A 218 40.78 4.69 -2.00
C PHE A 218 42.22 5.13 -2.30
N ASN A 219 42.68 4.88 -3.52
CA ASN A 219 43.83 5.56 -4.09
C ASN A 219 43.67 5.72 -5.61
N ILE A 220 44.41 6.66 -6.21
CA ILE A 220 44.53 6.81 -7.67
C ILE A 220 46.01 6.85 -8.02
N GLY A 221 46.41 5.96 -8.92
CA GLY A 221 47.73 5.87 -9.51
C GLY A 221 47.74 6.34 -10.97
N LEU A 222 48.89 6.85 -11.39
CA LEU A 222 49.26 7.08 -12.79
C LEU A 222 50.50 6.23 -13.09
N LEU A 223 50.44 5.42 -14.13
CA LEU A 223 51.57 4.74 -14.75
C LEU A 223 51.99 5.53 -15.99
N ASP A 224 53.26 5.92 -16.01
CA ASP A 224 53.97 6.62 -17.09
C ASP A 224 55.21 5.77 -17.38
N LEU A 225 55.26 5.13 -18.55
CA LEU A 225 56.38 4.27 -18.96
C LEU A 225 57.66 5.08 -19.19
N GLY A 226 57.51 6.35 -19.55
CA GLY A 226 58.59 7.28 -19.88
C GLY A 226 59.38 6.88 -21.14
N PRO A 227 60.32 7.74 -21.57
CA PRO A 227 61.10 7.53 -22.78
C PRO A 227 61.76 6.14 -22.88
N GLN A 228 61.69 5.51 -24.05
CA GLN A 228 62.25 4.17 -24.30
C GLN A 228 63.67 4.02 -23.71
N GLY A 229 63.84 3.04 -22.80
CA GLY A 229 65.09 2.78 -22.10
C GLY A 229 65.29 3.53 -20.77
N LYS A 230 64.31 4.33 -20.33
CA LYS A 230 64.20 4.80 -18.94
C LYS A 230 63.37 3.82 -18.09
N ALA A 231 63.37 4.05 -16.77
CA ALA A 231 62.53 3.30 -15.86
C ALA A 231 61.12 3.91 -15.81
N GLU A 232 60.11 3.05 -15.88
CA GLU A 232 58.71 3.38 -15.64
C GLU A 232 58.54 4.13 -14.31
N THR A 233 57.56 5.03 -14.26
CA THR A 233 57.18 5.75 -13.05
C THR A 233 55.72 5.50 -12.72
N PHE A 234 55.49 5.01 -11.50
CA PHE A 234 54.15 4.95 -10.91
C PHE A 234 54.04 6.02 -9.83
N SER A 235 52.97 6.83 -9.88
CA SER A 235 52.77 7.97 -8.97
C SER A 235 51.35 7.98 -8.39
N LEU A 236 51.23 8.30 -7.10
CA LEU A 236 49.97 8.27 -6.33
C LEU A 236 49.56 9.67 -5.86
N ALA A 237 48.25 9.97 -5.82
CA ALA A 237 47.74 11.25 -5.30
C ALA A 237 46.90 11.16 -4.01
N ALA A 238 46.49 9.96 -3.56
CA ALA A 238 45.55 9.79 -2.44
C ALA A 238 46.12 8.86 -1.34
N ILE A 239 47.11 9.37 -0.59
CA ILE A 239 47.84 8.63 0.46
C ILE A 239 47.43 9.14 1.85
N GLY A 240 47.08 8.23 2.77
CA GLY A 240 46.56 8.56 4.11
C GLY A 240 47.64 8.93 5.14
N ALA A 241 48.70 8.13 5.27
CA ALA A 241 49.85 8.43 6.12
C ALA A 241 51.10 7.80 5.51
N ARG A 242 52.22 8.53 5.42
CA ARG A 242 53.45 8.03 4.79
C ARG A 242 54.03 6.82 5.57
N LYS A 243 53.75 5.59 5.12
CA LYS A 243 54.34 4.33 5.65
C LYS A 243 54.76 3.34 4.55
N ILE A 244 54.90 3.81 3.31
CA ILE A 244 55.13 2.95 2.15
C ILE A 244 56.62 2.67 1.96
N ASP A 245 57.07 1.49 2.40
CA ASP A 245 58.45 1.02 2.18
C ASP A 245 58.65 0.33 0.81
N LYS A 246 57.59 -0.21 0.17
CA LYS A 246 57.56 -0.65 -1.24
C LYS A 246 56.19 -1.14 -1.72
N PHE A 247 55.89 -0.82 -2.99
CA PHE A 247 54.82 -1.36 -3.84
C PHE A 247 53.38 -0.85 -3.62
N MET A 248 52.59 -1.01 -4.69
CA MET A 248 51.18 -0.68 -4.86
C MET A 248 50.30 -1.69 -4.08
N HIS A 249 48.97 -1.52 -4.07
CA HIS A 249 48.02 -2.40 -3.36
C HIS A 249 48.16 -2.47 -1.81
N GLN A 250 49.02 -1.66 -1.16
CA GLN A 250 49.04 -1.52 0.31
C GLN A 250 47.79 -0.77 0.77
N THR A 251 46.74 -1.50 1.17
CA THR A 251 45.40 -0.91 1.40
C THR A 251 45.26 -0.14 2.71
N GLU A 252 46.23 -0.30 3.60
CA GLU A 252 46.30 0.31 4.93
C GLU A 252 46.57 1.83 4.79
N ASP A 253 47.33 2.21 3.76
CA ASP A 253 47.77 3.58 3.48
C ASP A 253 46.86 4.33 2.49
N PHE A 254 45.79 3.71 2.02
CA PHE A 254 44.77 4.35 1.18
C PHE A 254 44.08 5.50 1.93
N ALA A 255 43.95 6.66 1.28
CA ALA A 255 43.24 7.81 1.85
C ALA A 255 41.73 7.54 2.01
N THR A 256 41.07 8.37 2.83
CA THR A 256 39.62 8.27 3.03
C THR A 256 38.85 8.95 1.91
N LEU A 257 37.90 8.23 1.32
CA LEU A 257 36.92 8.70 0.34
C LEU A 257 35.54 8.82 1.00
N ARG A 258 35.03 10.04 1.19
CA ARG A 258 33.70 10.27 1.76
C ARG A 258 32.67 10.48 0.67
N PHE A 259 31.59 9.71 0.69
CA PHE A 259 30.47 9.81 -0.24
C PHE A 259 29.44 10.83 0.23
N GLN A 260 29.47 12.04 -0.32
CA GLN A 260 28.44 13.06 -0.05
C GLN A 260 27.23 12.81 -0.96
N GLY A 261 26.10 12.41 -0.36
CA GLY A 261 24.83 12.24 -1.05
C GLY A 261 24.10 13.57 -1.32
N PRO A 262 22.89 13.53 -1.92
CA PRO A 262 22.16 14.73 -2.33
C PRO A 262 21.53 15.44 -1.12
N ASP A 263 21.74 16.76 -1.03
CA ASP A 263 21.02 17.61 -0.07
C ASP A 263 19.65 18.00 -0.64
N MET A 264 18.69 17.08 -0.55
CA MET A 264 17.33 17.32 -1.05
C MET A 264 16.58 18.38 -0.24
N ALA A 265 16.98 18.66 1.00
CA ALA A 265 16.46 19.77 1.79
C ALA A 265 16.79 21.12 1.12
N THR A 266 18.06 21.36 0.78
CA THR A 266 18.47 22.57 0.05
C THR A 266 17.95 22.58 -1.40
N LEU A 267 18.00 21.44 -2.10
CA LEU A 267 17.59 21.36 -3.51
C LEU A 267 16.09 21.52 -3.75
N THR A 268 15.25 21.32 -2.73
CA THR A 268 13.80 21.60 -2.76
C THR A 268 13.42 22.87 -2.01
N GLY A 269 14.22 23.31 -1.03
CA GLY A 269 13.88 24.37 -0.08
C GLY A 269 13.05 23.88 1.12
N LEU A 270 12.95 22.56 1.35
CA LEU A 270 12.16 21.93 2.40
C LEU A 270 13.07 21.38 3.52
N ALA A 271 13.65 22.27 4.33
CA ALA A 271 14.66 21.90 5.33
C ALA A 271 14.14 21.10 6.54
N LYS A 272 12.83 21.16 6.83
CA LYS A 272 12.17 20.44 7.93
C LYS A 272 10.74 20.03 7.53
N PRO A 273 10.57 19.00 6.68
CA PRO A 273 9.25 18.50 6.34
C PRO A 273 8.57 17.85 7.56
N GLY A 274 7.23 17.90 7.59
CA GLY A 274 6.42 17.34 8.66
C GLY A 274 5.95 18.37 9.70
N LEU A 275 4.92 18.00 10.48
CA LEU A 275 4.26 18.86 11.46
C LEU A 275 4.07 18.16 12.81
N SER A 276 4.38 18.87 13.90
CA SER A 276 4.03 18.47 15.28
C SER A 276 2.70 19.06 15.77
N THR A 277 2.09 19.97 15.00
CA THR A 277 0.98 20.84 15.41
C THR A 277 -0.35 20.52 14.74
N VAL A 278 -0.48 19.35 14.09
CA VAL A 278 -1.74 18.95 13.44
C VAL A 278 -2.76 18.55 14.50
N VAL A 279 -3.74 19.41 14.75
CA VAL A 279 -4.81 19.16 15.74
C VAL A 279 -5.98 18.46 15.07
N LEU A 280 -5.72 17.38 14.34
CA LEU A 280 -6.72 16.60 13.62
C LEU A 280 -6.75 15.16 14.15
N SER A 281 -7.49 14.95 15.23
CA SER A 281 -7.67 13.66 15.87
C SER A 281 -9.11 13.52 16.37
N GLY A 282 -9.70 12.33 16.18
CA GLY A 282 -11.10 12.07 16.50
C GLY A 282 -12.05 12.46 15.37
N THR A 283 -13.24 12.94 15.73
CA THR A 283 -14.35 13.19 14.82
C THR A 283 -15.11 14.46 15.25
N PRO A 284 -15.66 15.25 14.31
CA PRO A 284 -16.56 16.37 14.60
C PRO A 284 -17.98 15.93 14.98
N GLU A 285 -18.34 14.67 14.71
CA GLU A 285 -19.59 14.08 15.16
C GLU A 285 -19.52 13.81 16.69
N PRO A 286 -20.63 13.96 17.44
CA PRO A 286 -20.62 13.74 18.88
C PRO A 286 -20.23 12.28 19.20
N PRO A 287 -19.41 12.05 20.24
CA PRO A 287 -18.96 10.70 20.55
C PRO A 287 -20.15 9.80 20.85
N SER A 288 -20.17 8.62 20.23
CA SER A 288 -21.24 7.65 20.44
C SER A 288 -21.47 7.39 21.95
N PRO A 289 -22.73 7.23 22.39
CA PRO A 289 -23.05 6.77 23.76
C PRO A 289 -22.60 5.32 24.02
N TRP A 290 -22.10 4.62 23.00
CA TRP A 290 -21.53 3.29 23.06
C TRP A 290 -20.04 3.29 22.70
N ARG A 291 -19.34 2.25 23.13
CA ARG A 291 -17.98 1.91 22.67
C ARG A 291 -17.79 0.40 22.68
N LEU A 292 -16.75 -0.06 22.00
CA LEU A 292 -16.33 -1.45 22.06
C LEU A 292 -15.29 -1.70 23.15
N LYS A 293 -15.38 -2.88 23.75
CA LYS A 293 -14.45 -3.40 24.76
C LYS A 293 -14.02 -4.80 24.37
N ARG A 294 -12.70 -5.05 24.34
CA ARG A 294 -12.16 -6.39 24.05
C ARG A 294 -12.52 -7.34 25.19
N LEU A 295 -13.17 -8.45 24.87
CA LEU A 295 -13.78 -9.35 25.86
C LEU A 295 -12.79 -10.39 26.40
N TYR A 296 -11.94 -10.94 25.53
CA TYR A 296 -10.87 -11.88 25.88
C TYR A 296 -9.51 -11.29 25.46
N PRO A 297 -8.81 -10.56 26.34
CA PRO A 297 -7.55 -9.90 25.98
C PRO A 297 -6.44 -10.86 25.52
N GLY A 298 -6.32 -12.04 26.14
CA GLY A 298 -5.33 -13.04 25.78
C GLY A 298 -5.71 -14.01 24.67
N TYR A 299 -6.86 -13.82 24.00
CA TYR A 299 -7.25 -14.63 22.85
C TYR A 299 -7.29 -13.78 21.58
N THR A 300 -6.36 -14.04 20.68
CA THR A 300 -6.21 -13.35 19.39
C THR A 300 -6.34 -14.34 18.23
N PRO A 301 -7.55 -14.83 17.93
CA PRO A 301 -7.76 -15.66 16.76
C PRO A 301 -7.42 -14.88 15.49
N ALA A 302 -6.69 -15.51 14.57
CA ALA A 302 -6.54 -14.99 13.22
C ALA A 302 -7.87 -15.17 12.48
N TYR A 303 -8.36 -14.10 11.84
CA TYR A 303 -9.50 -14.12 10.93
C TYR A 303 -10.74 -14.90 11.44
N PRO A 304 -11.29 -14.59 12.63
CA PRO A 304 -12.51 -15.22 13.12
C PRO A 304 -13.72 -14.86 12.22
N ILE A 305 -14.48 -15.87 11.81
CA ILE A 305 -15.64 -15.74 10.91
C ILE A 305 -16.97 -15.76 11.69
N MET A 306 -17.07 -16.65 12.68
CA MET A 306 -18.24 -16.82 13.53
C MET A 306 -17.87 -17.59 14.80
N ALA A 307 -18.60 -17.38 15.89
CA ALA A 307 -18.56 -18.23 17.06
C ALA A 307 -19.95 -18.36 17.68
N ARG A 308 -20.19 -19.43 18.46
CA ARG A 308 -21.38 -19.55 19.32
C ARG A 308 -20.97 -20.06 20.69
N ALA A 309 -21.72 -19.69 21.73
CA ALA A 309 -21.68 -20.39 23.00
C ALA A 309 -22.06 -21.87 22.81
N VAL A 310 -21.30 -22.77 23.43
CA VAL A 310 -21.70 -24.17 23.60
C VAL A 310 -22.83 -24.18 24.64
N PRO A 311 -24.01 -24.74 24.34
CA PRO A 311 -25.11 -24.75 25.31
C PRO A 311 -24.70 -25.50 26.60
N PRO A 312 -25.17 -25.05 27.79
CA PRO A 312 -24.76 -25.63 29.06
C PRO A 312 -24.97 -27.15 29.14
N ALA A 313 -23.98 -27.87 29.66
CA ALA A 313 -24.04 -29.30 29.91
C ALA A 313 -23.53 -29.62 31.33
N PRO A 314 -24.08 -30.63 32.03
CA PRO A 314 -23.67 -30.98 33.39
C PRO A 314 -22.15 -31.27 33.49
N GLY A 315 -21.47 -30.60 34.43
CA GLY A 315 -20.03 -30.77 34.67
C GLY A 315 -19.10 -30.15 33.62
N ILE A 316 -19.62 -29.40 32.64
CA ILE A 316 -18.84 -28.72 31.60
C ILE A 316 -18.77 -27.22 31.89
N THR A 317 -17.56 -26.65 31.87
CA THR A 317 -17.37 -25.20 31.98
C THR A 317 -17.89 -24.47 30.73
N PRO A 318 -18.35 -23.21 30.84
CA PRO A 318 -18.74 -22.42 29.68
C PRO A 318 -17.65 -22.37 28.61
N ARG A 319 -18.04 -22.52 27.33
CA ARG A 319 -17.13 -22.62 26.18
C ARG A 319 -17.74 -21.96 24.94
N LEU A 320 -16.87 -21.50 24.05
CA LEU A 320 -17.22 -21.08 22.69
C LEU A 320 -16.73 -22.13 21.68
N MET A 321 -17.52 -22.34 20.63
CA MET A 321 -17.05 -22.96 19.38
C MET A 321 -16.83 -21.84 18.36
N VAL A 322 -15.62 -21.74 17.81
CA VAL A 322 -15.14 -20.63 16.97
C VAL A 322 -14.68 -21.16 15.61
N ILE A 323 -15.19 -20.58 14.53
CA ILE A 323 -14.71 -20.75 13.16
C ILE A 323 -13.74 -19.60 12.84
N HIS A 324 -12.52 -19.93 12.40
CA HIS A 324 -11.46 -18.97 12.10
C HIS A 324 -10.55 -19.45 10.96
N GLN A 325 -9.60 -18.62 10.51
CA GLN A 325 -8.65 -18.97 9.44
C GLN A 325 -7.21 -18.59 9.83
N GLU A 326 -6.24 -19.44 9.47
CA GLU A 326 -4.81 -19.15 9.67
C GLU A 326 -4.30 -18.05 8.73
N ALA A 327 -4.98 -17.83 7.59
CA ALA A 327 -4.70 -16.85 6.56
C ALA A 327 -6.01 -16.44 5.86
N PRO A 328 -6.13 -15.21 5.32
CA PRO A 328 -7.37 -14.76 4.70
C PRO A 328 -7.67 -15.61 3.46
N TYR A 329 -8.94 -16.01 3.31
CA TYR A 329 -9.41 -16.94 2.26
C TYR A 329 -8.79 -18.35 2.29
N GLY A 330 -8.07 -18.72 3.36
CA GLY A 330 -7.55 -20.07 3.57
C GLY A 330 -8.61 -21.07 4.07
N PRO A 331 -8.26 -22.36 4.23
CA PRO A 331 -9.13 -23.35 4.83
C PRO A 331 -9.47 -22.96 6.27
N THR A 332 -10.75 -23.07 6.63
CA THR A 332 -11.24 -22.76 7.98
C THR A 332 -10.89 -23.84 9.00
N VAL A 333 -10.59 -23.38 10.21
CA VAL A 333 -10.40 -24.19 11.40
C VAL A 333 -11.58 -23.96 12.34
N VAL A 334 -12.14 -25.04 12.89
CA VAL A 334 -13.10 -24.96 13.99
C VAL A 334 -12.38 -25.35 15.27
N SER A 335 -12.45 -24.47 16.26
CA SER A 335 -11.83 -24.67 17.57
C SER A 335 -12.83 -24.48 18.70
N VAL A 336 -12.54 -25.12 19.83
CA VAL A 336 -13.25 -24.91 21.10
C VAL A 336 -12.32 -24.20 22.08
N VAL A 337 -12.82 -23.14 22.71
CA VAL A 337 -12.13 -22.31 23.71
C VAL A 337 -13.01 -22.11 24.93
N ASP A 338 -12.42 -21.85 26.09
CA ASP A 338 -13.17 -21.61 27.33
C ASP A 338 -13.73 -20.17 27.38
N ASP A 339 -14.99 -20.04 27.76
CA ASP A 339 -15.76 -18.78 27.77
C ASP A 339 -15.74 -18.17 29.18
N GLN A 340 -14.67 -17.44 29.52
CA GLN A 340 -14.46 -16.86 30.85
C GLN A 340 -13.88 -15.44 30.79
N PRO A 341 -14.43 -14.47 31.54
CA PRO A 341 -13.84 -13.13 31.66
C PRO A 341 -12.42 -13.19 32.25
N GLY A 342 -11.45 -12.58 31.58
CA GLY A 342 -10.05 -12.52 32.05
C GLY A 342 -9.11 -13.60 31.51
N GLN A 343 -9.51 -14.37 30.48
CA GLN A 343 -8.61 -15.24 29.70
C GLN A 343 -7.34 -14.48 29.24
N THR A 344 -6.17 -14.98 29.66
CA THR A 344 -4.83 -14.55 29.21
C THR A 344 -4.28 -15.55 28.16
N GLU A 345 -3.08 -15.33 27.61
CA GLU A 345 -2.51 -16.06 26.44
C GLU A 345 -2.42 -17.60 26.53
N LYS A 346 -2.84 -18.21 27.64
CA LYS A 346 -2.85 -19.67 27.87
C LYS A 346 -4.23 -20.31 27.67
N ALA A 347 -5.11 -19.70 26.87
CA ALA A 347 -6.32 -20.36 26.41
C ALA A 347 -5.94 -21.67 25.67
N VAL A 348 -6.39 -22.82 26.16
CA VAL A 348 -6.13 -24.11 25.49
C VAL A 348 -7.09 -24.22 24.31
N VAL A 349 -6.70 -23.62 23.18
CA VAL A 349 -7.41 -23.69 21.90
C VAL A 349 -7.36 -25.14 21.41
N ARG A 350 -8.52 -25.80 21.33
CA ARG A 350 -8.62 -27.20 20.89
C ARG A 350 -9.28 -27.24 19.52
N GLN A 351 -8.50 -27.47 18.47
CA GLN A 351 -9.02 -27.72 17.13
C GLN A 351 -9.84 -29.01 17.11
N VAL A 352 -11.06 -28.93 16.56
CA VAL A 352 -12.00 -30.06 16.42
C VAL A 352 -12.33 -30.41 14.96
N LEU A 353 -12.09 -29.48 14.03
CA LEU A 353 -12.25 -29.69 12.58
C LEU A 353 -11.33 -28.73 11.83
N LYS A 354 -10.85 -29.15 10.65
CA LYS A 354 -10.25 -28.27 9.63
C LYS A 354 -10.88 -28.66 8.29
N THR A 355 -11.33 -27.68 7.52
CA THR A 355 -11.96 -27.95 6.21
C THR A 355 -10.92 -28.37 5.17
N PRO A 356 -11.34 -29.01 4.06
CA PRO A 356 -10.47 -29.25 2.90
C PRO A 356 -9.85 -27.95 2.36
N ARG A 357 -8.79 -28.08 1.56
CA ARG A 357 -7.85 -26.99 1.18
C ARG A 357 -8.50 -25.70 0.69
N ASP A 358 -9.62 -25.80 -0.03
CA ASP A 358 -10.36 -24.71 -0.66
C ASP A 358 -11.80 -24.56 -0.13
N GLY A 359 -12.10 -25.21 1.01
CA GLY A 359 -13.39 -25.18 1.68
C GLY A 359 -13.43 -24.21 2.86
N THR A 360 -14.56 -23.53 3.04
CA THR A 360 -14.76 -22.45 4.03
C THR A 360 -16.07 -22.67 4.78
N ALA A 361 -15.99 -22.81 6.11
CA ALA A 361 -17.14 -22.76 7.00
C ALA A 361 -17.53 -21.32 7.33
N TYR A 362 -18.82 -21.04 7.41
CA TYR A 362 -19.36 -19.69 7.56
C TYR A 362 -20.09 -19.45 8.88
N ASP A 363 -20.82 -20.46 9.38
CA ASP A 363 -21.68 -20.35 10.54
C ASP A 363 -21.93 -21.73 11.17
N LEU A 364 -22.44 -21.76 12.40
CA LEU A 364 -22.81 -22.99 13.10
C LEU A 364 -23.99 -22.77 14.05
N ALA A 365 -24.77 -23.83 14.27
CA ALA A 365 -25.85 -23.85 15.25
C ALA A 365 -25.88 -25.19 16.01
N PHE A 366 -26.06 -25.13 17.33
CA PHE A 366 -26.33 -26.31 18.16
C PHE A 366 -27.80 -26.70 18.09
N HIS A 367 -28.09 -27.99 18.20
CA HIS A 367 -29.46 -28.48 18.26
C HIS A 367 -30.19 -27.94 19.51
N PRO A 368 -31.47 -27.51 19.43
CA PRO A 368 -32.20 -26.98 20.59
C PRO A 368 -32.35 -27.97 21.75
N GLY A 369 -32.30 -29.28 21.44
CA GLY A 369 -32.33 -30.38 22.41
C GLY A 369 -30.95 -30.84 22.90
N TYR A 370 -29.88 -30.06 22.73
CA TYR A 370 -28.59 -30.36 23.34
C TYR A 370 -28.68 -30.23 24.88
N PRO A 371 -28.06 -31.13 25.68
CA PRO A 371 -27.11 -32.18 25.30
C PRO A 371 -27.73 -33.51 24.85
N ASP A 372 -29.01 -33.78 25.11
CA ASP A 372 -29.66 -35.07 24.83
C ASP A 372 -29.64 -35.43 23.33
N LYS A 373 -29.72 -34.41 22.48
CA LYS A 373 -29.39 -34.46 21.06
C LYS A 373 -28.02 -33.77 20.88
N PRO A 374 -26.90 -34.51 20.91
CA PRO A 374 -25.55 -33.94 20.95
C PRO A 374 -25.10 -33.43 19.57
N TYR A 375 -25.99 -32.79 18.82
CA TYR A 375 -25.75 -32.39 17.43
C TYR A 375 -25.37 -30.91 17.32
N VAL A 376 -24.37 -30.64 16.49
CA VAL A 376 -24.05 -29.31 15.97
C VAL A 376 -24.10 -29.36 14.44
N TYR A 377 -24.60 -28.29 13.84
CA TYR A 377 -24.73 -28.14 12.39
C TYR A 377 -23.74 -27.05 11.97
N ILE A 378 -22.97 -27.30 10.93
CA ILE A 378 -21.98 -26.37 10.38
C ILE A 378 -22.31 -26.12 8.91
N GLY A 379 -22.46 -24.84 8.56
CA GLY A 379 -22.66 -24.40 7.19
C GLY A 379 -21.33 -24.06 6.53
N TRP A 380 -21.04 -24.65 5.37
CA TRP A 380 -19.76 -24.49 4.68
C TRP A 380 -19.88 -24.67 3.17
N ASN A 381 -18.97 -24.06 2.41
CA ASN A 381 -18.81 -24.29 0.97
C ASN A 381 -17.48 -25.00 0.70
N GLY A 382 -17.43 -25.84 -0.33
CA GLY A 382 -16.22 -26.52 -0.74
C GLY A 382 -16.41 -27.37 -2.00
N PRO A 383 -15.39 -28.13 -2.41
CA PRO A 383 -15.40 -28.86 -3.68
C PRO A 383 -16.45 -29.97 -3.73
N VAL A 384 -16.83 -30.35 -4.96
CA VAL A 384 -17.74 -31.47 -5.29
C VAL A 384 -17.10 -32.42 -6.30
N ASP A 385 -17.58 -33.66 -6.34
CA ASP A 385 -17.15 -34.64 -7.34
C ASP A 385 -17.55 -34.24 -8.77
N ASN A 386 -16.79 -34.75 -9.75
CA ASN A 386 -17.02 -34.50 -11.18
C ASN A 386 -18.43 -34.93 -11.61
N GLY A 387 -19.20 -33.98 -12.16
CA GLY A 387 -20.57 -34.21 -12.66
C GLY A 387 -21.55 -33.06 -12.38
N LYS A 388 -21.20 -32.14 -11.47
CA LYS A 388 -21.93 -30.89 -11.22
C LYS A 388 -21.49 -29.77 -12.16
N ARG A 389 -22.37 -28.78 -12.36
CA ARG A 389 -22.11 -27.62 -13.24
C ARG A 389 -21.10 -26.65 -12.64
N LYS A 390 -21.08 -26.53 -11.30
CA LYS A 390 -20.06 -25.76 -10.56
C LYS A 390 -19.09 -26.71 -9.88
N SER A 391 -17.84 -26.26 -9.74
CA SER A 391 -16.75 -26.98 -9.04
C SER A 391 -16.94 -27.04 -7.52
N LYS A 392 -17.87 -26.23 -6.97
CA LYS A 392 -18.16 -26.13 -5.54
C LYS A 392 -19.66 -26.20 -5.22
N ALA A 393 -19.96 -26.60 -3.99
CA ALA A 393 -21.29 -26.57 -3.40
C ALA A 393 -21.26 -26.09 -1.96
N SER A 394 -22.32 -25.38 -1.58
CA SER A 394 -22.63 -25.05 -0.19
C SER A 394 -23.39 -26.20 0.44
N ARG A 395 -23.11 -26.47 1.71
CA ARG A 395 -23.59 -27.60 2.49
C ARG A 395 -23.93 -27.17 3.91
N VAL A 396 -24.92 -27.83 4.50
CA VAL A 396 -25.08 -27.88 5.96
C VAL A 396 -24.79 -29.30 6.40
N THR A 397 -23.77 -29.48 7.24
CA THR A 397 -23.34 -30.80 7.75
C THR A 397 -23.59 -30.87 9.25
N ARG A 398 -24.34 -31.89 9.68
CA ARG A 398 -24.53 -32.24 11.09
C ARG A 398 -23.36 -33.09 11.58
N TYR A 399 -22.87 -32.80 12.78
CA TYR A 399 -21.87 -33.58 13.51
C TYR A 399 -22.40 -33.92 14.91
N THR A 400 -21.96 -35.05 15.46
CA THR A 400 -22.07 -35.36 16.88
C THR A 400 -20.92 -34.69 17.63
N PHE A 401 -21.24 -33.79 18.57
CA PHE A 401 -20.29 -33.03 19.37
C PHE A 401 -20.20 -33.57 20.81
N ARG A 402 -18.97 -33.84 21.27
CA ARG A 402 -18.69 -34.24 22.66
C ARG A 402 -17.81 -33.18 23.33
N PRO A 403 -18.24 -32.52 24.43
CA PRO A 403 -17.59 -31.33 24.98
C PRO A 403 -16.48 -31.61 26.03
N GLY A 404 -15.94 -32.83 26.10
CA GLY A 404 -15.05 -33.26 27.19
C GLY A 404 -13.69 -32.52 27.27
N GLY A 405 -12.76 -33.06 28.08
CA GLY A 405 -11.40 -32.51 28.22
C GLY A 405 -10.64 -32.38 26.90
N SER A 406 -10.89 -33.32 25.98
CA SER A 406 -10.59 -33.25 24.55
C SER A 406 -11.92 -33.25 23.78
N PRO A 407 -12.42 -32.09 23.33
CA PRO A 407 -13.67 -32.03 22.59
C PRO A 407 -13.49 -32.62 21.18
N THR A 408 -14.56 -33.18 20.62
CA THR A 408 -14.53 -33.84 19.31
C THR A 408 -15.80 -33.60 18.51
N LEU A 409 -15.65 -33.61 17.18
CA LEU A 409 -16.75 -33.69 16.22
C LEU A 409 -16.63 -35.01 15.44
N ALA A 410 -17.74 -35.74 15.33
CA ALA A 410 -17.81 -37.05 14.66
C ALA A 410 -19.11 -37.19 13.85
N GLU A 411 -19.30 -38.33 13.18
CA GLU A 411 -20.60 -38.76 12.62
C GLU A 411 -21.19 -37.75 11.60
N ALA A 412 -20.32 -37.19 10.75
CA ALA A 412 -20.66 -36.18 9.75
C ALA A 412 -21.78 -36.64 8.80
N THR A 413 -22.89 -35.89 8.77
CA THR A 413 -24.06 -36.15 7.91
C THR A 413 -24.41 -34.87 7.14
N THR A 414 -24.30 -34.85 5.81
CA THR A 414 -24.80 -33.73 5.00
C THR A 414 -26.33 -33.69 5.06
N ILE A 415 -26.89 -32.56 5.48
CA ILE A 415 -28.34 -32.33 5.63
C ILE A 415 -28.90 -31.68 4.37
N LEU A 416 -28.29 -30.58 3.93
CA LEU A 416 -28.64 -29.86 2.70
C LEU A 416 -27.37 -29.62 1.88
N GLU A 417 -27.51 -29.60 0.55
CA GLU A 417 -26.44 -29.28 -0.39
C GLU A 417 -27.01 -28.60 -1.65
N TRP A 418 -26.37 -27.55 -2.16
CA TRP A 418 -26.69 -26.88 -3.42
C TRP A 418 -25.44 -26.36 -4.15
N GLU A 419 -25.47 -26.33 -5.48
CA GLU A 419 -24.36 -25.77 -6.27
C GLU A 419 -24.14 -24.28 -5.96
N SER A 420 -22.89 -23.89 -5.70
CA SER A 420 -22.56 -22.54 -5.30
C SER A 420 -21.06 -22.28 -5.45
N ASP A 421 -20.70 -21.23 -6.20
CA ASP A 421 -19.31 -20.81 -6.42
C ASP A 421 -19.25 -19.27 -6.31
N GLY A 422 -19.53 -18.79 -5.10
CA GLY A 422 -19.87 -17.39 -4.81
C GLY A 422 -21.28 -17.29 -4.23
N HIS A 423 -21.55 -16.18 -3.53
CA HIS A 423 -22.82 -15.92 -2.81
C HIS A 423 -23.35 -17.14 -2.05
N ASN A 424 -22.48 -17.71 -1.21
CA ASN A 424 -22.63 -19.09 -0.78
C ASN A 424 -23.77 -19.33 0.22
N GLY A 425 -24.22 -18.30 0.93
CA GLY A 425 -25.15 -18.43 2.06
C GLY A 425 -24.60 -19.39 3.12
N ALA A 426 -25.39 -20.40 3.46
CA ALA A 426 -25.12 -21.41 4.48
C ALA A 426 -24.94 -20.85 5.90
N ALA A 427 -25.49 -19.68 6.20
CA ALA A 427 -25.77 -19.29 7.58
C ALA A 427 -27.01 -20.04 8.10
N LEU A 428 -27.05 -20.35 9.39
CA LEU A 428 -28.08 -21.21 9.95
C LEU A 428 -28.40 -20.89 11.42
N CYS A 429 -29.69 -21.01 11.75
CA CYS A 429 -30.17 -20.93 13.13
C CYS A 429 -31.40 -21.82 13.30
N PHE A 430 -31.76 -22.12 14.55
CA PHE A 430 -33.03 -22.78 14.85
C PHE A 430 -34.11 -21.75 15.15
N ALA A 431 -35.22 -21.83 14.43
CA ALA A 431 -36.40 -21.03 14.69
C ALA A 431 -37.03 -21.35 16.07
N PRO A 432 -37.92 -20.49 16.59
CA PRO A 432 -38.56 -20.71 17.89
C PRO A 432 -39.37 -22.02 17.96
N ASP A 433 -39.89 -22.47 16.81
CA ASP A 433 -40.60 -23.74 16.62
C ASP A 433 -39.70 -25.00 16.64
N GLY A 434 -38.38 -24.82 16.76
CA GLY A 434 -37.39 -25.91 16.79
C GLY A 434 -36.93 -26.40 15.41
N LEU A 435 -37.37 -25.78 14.32
CA LEU A 435 -37.00 -26.17 12.96
C LEU A 435 -35.76 -25.40 12.48
N LEU A 436 -34.99 -26.01 11.57
CA LEU A 436 -33.73 -25.45 11.09
C LEU A 436 -33.99 -24.47 9.95
N LEU A 437 -33.55 -23.22 10.12
CA LEU A 437 -33.46 -22.20 9.08
C LEU A 437 -32.07 -22.20 8.46
N VAL A 438 -31.99 -22.13 7.13
CA VAL A 438 -30.73 -22.10 6.37
C VAL A 438 -30.81 -21.05 5.26
N THR A 439 -29.83 -20.16 5.18
CA THR A 439 -29.73 -19.21 4.08
C THR A 439 -29.04 -19.83 2.86
N SER A 440 -29.43 -19.39 1.67
CA SER A 440 -28.75 -19.74 0.41
C SER A 440 -28.75 -18.52 -0.52
N GLY A 441 -27.59 -18.13 -1.04
CA GLY A 441 -27.52 -17.08 -2.06
C GLY A 441 -27.71 -17.62 -3.47
N ASP A 442 -27.62 -16.74 -4.46
CA ASP A 442 -27.81 -17.09 -5.89
C ASP A 442 -26.72 -18.05 -6.44
N GLY A 443 -25.63 -18.24 -5.70
CA GLY A 443 -24.57 -19.19 -6.02
C GLY A 443 -23.53 -18.67 -7.02
N THR A 444 -23.53 -17.38 -7.34
CA THR A 444 -22.61 -16.73 -8.29
C THR A 444 -21.60 -15.82 -7.59
N ALA A 445 -20.45 -15.53 -8.23
CA ALA A 445 -19.36 -14.77 -7.60
C ALA A 445 -19.48 -13.23 -7.69
N ASP A 446 -20.46 -12.72 -8.43
CA ASP A 446 -20.53 -11.32 -8.85
C ASP A 446 -22.00 -11.00 -9.21
N SER A 447 -22.38 -10.85 -10.49
CA SER A 447 -23.79 -10.74 -10.87
C SER A 447 -24.50 -12.09 -10.91
N ASP A 448 -25.81 -12.10 -10.59
CA ASP A 448 -26.74 -13.22 -10.76
C ASP A 448 -26.92 -13.57 -12.25
N ASN A 449 -25.91 -14.25 -12.82
CA ASN A 449 -25.88 -14.70 -14.22
C ASN A 449 -26.75 -15.94 -14.47
N ASP A 450 -27.12 -16.64 -13.39
CA ASP A 450 -27.94 -17.86 -13.41
C ASP A 450 -29.45 -17.55 -13.22
N GLU A 451 -29.79 -16.27 -13.02
CA GLU A 451 -31.13 -15.71 -12.75
C GLU A 451 -31.88 -16.40 -11.59
N MET A 452 -31.13 -16.84 -10.58
CA MET A 452 -31.60 -17.68 -9.49
C MET A 452 -32.51 -16.93 -8.51
N GLY A 453 -32.37 -15.60 -8.43
CA GLY A 453 -33.11 -14.78 -7.46
C GLY A 453 -34.63 -14.98 -7.52
N GLN A 454 -35.20 -15.00 -8.72
CA GLN A 454 -36.65 -15.16 -8.95
C GLN A 454 -37.07 -16.60 -9.28
N ARG A 455 -36.13 -17.54 -9.47
CA ARG A 455 -36.45 -18.96 -9.65
C ARG A 455 -37.02 -19.56 -8.37
N THR A 456 -38.04 -20.40 -8.53
CA THR A 456 -38.79 -21.01 -7.44
C THR A 456 -38.47 -22.49 -7.25
N ASP A 457 -37.97 -23.15 -8.29
CA ASP A 457 -37.73 -24.59 -8.40
C ASP A 457 -36.36 -25.06 -7.83
N THR A 458 -35.55 -24.13 -7.31
CA THR A 458 -34.19 -24.41 -6.82
C THR A 458 -33.99 -24.01 -5.36
N LEU A 459 -32.90 -24.51 -4.76
CA LEU A 459 -32.52 -24.17 -3.38
C LEU A 459 -31.73 -22.86 -3.26
N GLN A 460 -31.17 -22.32 -4.35
CA GLN A 460 -30.41 -21.05 -4.36
C GLN A 460 -31.31 -19.83 -4.17
N ALA A 461 -30.80 -18.74 -3.60
CA ALA A 461 -31.50 -17.46 -3.39
C ALA A 461 -32.75 -17.57 -2.48
N LYS A 462 -32.63 -18.31 -1.37
CA LYS A 462 -33.73 -18.63 -0.43
C LYS A 462 -33.36 -18.39 1.03
N LEU A 463 -34.40 -18.26 1.86
CA LEU A 463 -34.36 -18.81 3.21
C LEU A 463 -35.11 -20.14 3.18
N LEU A 464 -34.43 -21.22 3.57
CA LEU A 464 -34.96 -22.57 3.65
C LEU A 464 -35.38 -22.89 5.09
N ARG A 465 -36.43 -23.71 5.27
CA ARG A 465 -36.88 -24.21 6.58
C ARG A 465 -37.16 -25.72 6.52
N VAL A 466 -36.46 -26.51 7.35
CA VAL A 466 -36.52 -27.99 7.34
C VAL A 466 -36.63 -28.60 8.74
N ASP A 467 -37.25 -29.77 8.84
CA ASP A 467 -37.36 -30.55 10.10
C ASP A 467 -36.24 -31.60 10.17
N VAL A 468 -35.18 -31.32 10.95
CA VAL A 468 -34.04 -32.24 11.14
C VAL A 468 -34.32 -33.38 12.13
N ASP A 469 -35.46 -33.33 12.83
CA ASP A 469 -35.89 -34.33 13.80
C ASP A 469 -36.84 -35.38 13.19
N LYS A 470 -37.47 -35.09 12.04
CA LYS A 470 -38.38 -36.00 11.32
C LYS A 470 -37.92 -36.24 9.87
N PRO A 471 -36.82 -36.99 9.63
CA PRO A 471 -36.32 -37.28 8.29
C PRO A 471 -37.35 -37.98 7.41
N ALA A 472 -37.47 -37.54 6.15
CA ALA A 472 -38.33 -38.17 5.14
C ALA A 472 -37.61 -39.33 4.42
N ALA A 473 -38.37 -40.18 3.72
CA ALA A 473 -37.78 -41.25 2.92
C ALA A 473 -36.79 -40.69 1.88
N GLY A 474 -35.52 -41.13 1.96
CA GLY A 474 -34.44 -40.66 1.08
C GLY A 474 -33.86 -39.27 1.40
N LYS A 475 -34.31 -38.58 2.47
CA LYS A 475 -33.78 -37.29 2.91
C LYS A 475 -33.38 -37.31 4.39
N PRO A 476 -32.24 -36.72 4.79
CA PRO A 476 -31.83 -36.61 6.20
C PRO A 476 -32.60 -35.54 6.99
N TYR A 477 -33.69 -35.01 6.43
CA TYR A 477 -34.62 -34.03 7.00
C TYR A 477 -36.02 -34.25 6.42
N GLY A 478 -37.04 -33.72 7.09
CA GLY A 478 -38.42 -33.65 6.64
C GLY A 478 -38.81 -32.25 6.17
N ILE A 479 -39.89 -32.17 5.40
CA ILE A 479 -40.51 -30.91 5.00
C ILE A 479 -41.61 -30.54 6.01
N PRO A 480 -41.56 -29.37 6.65
CA PRO A 480 -42.64 -28.89 7.51
C PRO A 480 -43.93 -28.72 6.71
N VAL A 481 -45.03 -29.32 7.18
CA VAL A 481 -46.36 -29.28 6.53
C VAL A 481 -46.97 -27.88 6.44
N ASP A 482 -46.41 -26.92 7.18
CA ASP A 482 -46.80 -25.51 7.17
C ASP A 482 -45.87 -24.63 6.31
N ASN A 483 -44.82 -25.16 5.66
CA ASN A 483 -44.00 -24.35 4.74
C ASN A 483 -44.89 -23.72 3.63
N PRO A 484 -44.67 -22.45 3.27
CA PRO A 484 -45.62 -21.66 2.47
C PRO A 484 -45.93 -22.25 1.10
N PHE A 485 -45.00 -23.01 0.51
CA PHE A 485 -45.12 -23.53 -0.85
C PHE A 485 -45.22 -25.06 -0.94
N VAL A 486 -45.41 -25.77 0.18
CA VAL A 486 -45.42 -27.26 0.21
C VAL A 486 -46.52 -27.90 -0.65
N LYS A 487 -47.55 -27.14 -1.02
CA LYS A 487 -48.65 -27.57 -1.92
C LYS A 487 -48.52 -27.08 -3.37
N ASP A 488 -47.45 -26.34 -3.69
CA ASP A 488 -47.23 -25.76 -5.00
C ASP A 488 -45.99 -26.39 -5.66
N SER A 489 -46.21 -27.28 -6.61
CA SER A 489 -45.14 -28.03 -7.28
C SER A 489 -44.21 -27.17 -8.14
N ARG A 490 -44.46 -25.87 -8.27
CA ARG A 490 -43.55 -24.91 -8.91
C ARG A 490 -42.38 -24.51 -7.99
N TYR A 491 -42.45 -24.84 -6.70
CA TYR A 491 -41.47 -24.44 -5.71
C TYR A 491 -40.69 -25.64 -5.15
N ALA A 492 -39.43 -25.41 -4.80
CA ALA A 492 -38.70 -26.28 -3.89
C ALA A 492 -39.39 -26.23 -2.50
N PRO A 493 -39.90 -27.36 -1.97
CA PRO A 493 -40.76 -27.38 -0.77
C PRO A 493 -40.04 -26.99 0.53
N GLU A 494 -38.71 -26.94 0.51
CA GLU A 494 -37.85 -26.38 1.57
C GLU A 494 -37.98 -24.86 1.70
N THR A 495 -38.51 -24.16 0.69
CA THR A 495 -38.56 -22.69 0.63
C THR A 495 -39.48 -22.09 1.69
N TYR A 496 -38.92 -21.18 2.51
CA TYR A 496 -39.68 -20.32 3.42
C TYR A 496 -39.83 -18.89 2.90
N ALA A 497 -38.80 -18.34 2.25
CA ALA A 497 -38.84 -17.09 1.50
C ALA A 497 -37.80 -17.10 0.36
N TYR A 498 -37.94 -16.24 -0.64
CA TYR A 498 -37.05 -16.20 -1.82
C TYR A 498 -36.74 -14.77 -2.30
N GLY A 499 -35.93 -14.62 -3.34
CA GLY A 499 -35.51 -13.30 -3.84
C GLY A 499 -34.35 -12.67 -3.08
N LEU A 500 -33.46 -13.49 -2.50
CA LEU A 500 -32.24 -13.05 -1.79
C LEU A 500 -31.00 -13.17 -2.70
N ARG A 501 -30.00 -12.30 -2.51
CA ARG A 501 -28.73 -12.30 -3.28
C ARG A 501 -27.64 -13.09 -2.56
N ASN A 502 -27.10 -12.50 -1.50
CA ASN A 502 -26.06 -13.08 -0.66
C ASN A 502 -26.45 -12.93 0.82
N PRO A 503 -27.36 -13.79 1.32
CA PRO A 503 -27.81 -13.76 2.71
C PRO A 503 -26.73 -14.30 3.66
N TRP A 504 -25.93 -13.40 4.25
CA TRP A 504 -24.71 -13.70 5.00
C TRP A 504 -24.94 -14.23 6.42
N ARG A 505 -25.99 -13.78 7.12
CA ARG A 505 -26.43 -14.30 8.43
C ARG A 505 -27.95 -14.35 8.54
N VAL A 506 -28.43 -15.28 9.36
CA VAL A 506 -29.81 -15.35 9.83
C VAL A 506 -29.83 -15.37 11.36
N CYS A 507 -30.74 -14.61 11.95
CA CYS A 507 -31.07 -14.61 13.37
C CYS A 507 -32.56 -14.94 13.51
N ALA A 508 -32.93 -15.73 14.54
CA ALA A 508 -34.32 -16.00 14.88
C ALA A 508 -34.52 -15.80 16.37
N ASP A 509 -35.16 -14.70 16.75
CA ASP A 509 -35.40 -14.37 18.16
C ASP A 509 -36.52 -15.25 18.74
N ARG A 510 -36.23 -15.89 19.87
CA ARG A 510 -37.19 -16.71 20.61
C ARG A 510 -38.25 -15.91 21.34
N ALA A 511 -37.97 -14.66 21.72
CA ALA A 511 -38.90 -13.85 22.50
C ALA A 511 -40.00 -13.21 21.64
N SER A 512 -39.62 -12.58 20.52
CA SER A 512 -40.55 -11.91 19.59
C SER A 512 -41.01 -12.77 18.42
N GLY A 513 -40.30 -13.86 18.12
CA GLY A 513 -40.52 -14.67 16.91
C GLY A 513 -39.99 -14.02 15.62
N GLN A 514 -39.31 -12.88 15.71
CA GLN A 514 -38.74 -12.21 14.54
C GLN A 514 -37.58 -13.02 13.94
N ILE A 515 -37.60 -13.18 12.62
CA ILE A 515 -36.51 -13.79 11.84
C ILE A 515 -35.87 -12.67 11.01
N TRP A 516 -34.59 -12.41 11.22
CA TRP A 516 -33.84 -11.39 10.48
C TRP A 516 -32.80 -12.04 9.58
N VAL A 517 -32.68 -11.56 8.34
CA VAL A 517 -31.63 -11.96 7.40
C VAL A 517 -30.88 -10.72 6.93
N GLY A 518 -29.56 -10.73 7.10
CA GLY A 518 -28.66 -9.75 6.48
C GLY A 518 -28.28 -10.20 5.08
N ASN A 519 -28.39 -9.33 4.08
CA ASN A 519 -28.18 -9.63 2.67
C ASN A 519 -27.33 -8.55 1.98
N ASN A 520 -26.21 -8.94 1.37
CA ASN A 520 -25.39 -8.02 0.59
C ASN A 520 -25.99 -7.78 -0.80
N GLY A 521 -26.02 -6.53 -1.24
CA GLY A 521 -26.37 -6.12 -2.61
C GLY A 521 -25.18 -6.15 -3.55
N GLN A 522 -25.35 -5.55 -4.73
CA GLN A 522 -24.42 -5.60 -5.87
C GLN A 522 -23.74 -4.25 -6.16
N ASP A 523 -24.51 -3.16 -6.28
CA ASP A 523 -24.04 -1.89 -6.87
C ASP A 523 -24.02 -0.77 -5.84
N MET A 524 -25.18 -0.51 -5.22
CA MET A 524 -25.40 0.73 -4.51
C MET A 524 -26.03 0.54 -3.12
N TYR A 525 -26.57 -0.63 -2.78
CA TYR A 525 -27.37 -0.82 -1.57
C TYR A 525 -27.10 -2.14 -0.83
N GLU A 526 -26.99 -2.07 0.50
CA GLU A 526 -26.99 -3.22 1.41
C GLU A 526 -28.35 -3.36 2.13
N GLN A 527 -28.83 -4.59 2.36
CA GLN A 527 -30.17 -4.83 2.94
C GLN A 527 -30.17 -5.68 4.21
N ALA A 528 -31.12 -5.40 5.09
CA ALA A 528 -31.62 -6.39 6.04
C ALA A 528 -33.14 -6.55 5.93
N TYR A 529 -33.59 -7.81 6.05
CA TYR A 529 -34.98 -8.20 5.92
C TYR A 529 -35.49 -8.79 7.23
N LEU A 530 -36.55 -8.21 7.79
CA LEU A 530 -37.43 -8.91 8.73
C LEU A 530 -38.31 -9.86 7.91
N ILE A 531 -38.05 -11.16 8.05
CA ILE A 531 -38.56 -12.17 7.14
C ILE A 531 -40.05 -12.43 7.36
N SER A 532 -40.83 -12.17 6.31
CA SER A 532 -42.21 -12.64 6.17
C SER A 532 -42.29 -13.99 5.46
N LYS A 533 -43.16 -14.88 5.96
CA LYS A 533 -43.40 -16.22 5.41
C LYS A 533 -43.96 -16.15 3.98
N GLY A 534 -43.29 -16.79 3.03
CA GLY A 534 -43.66 -16.81 1.61
C GLY A 534 -43.30 -15.54 0.82
N ALA A 535 -42.56 -14.60 1.42
CA ALA A 535 -42.18 -13.37 0.74
C ALA A 535 -41.16 -13.57 -0.39
N ASN A 536 -41.26 -12.69 -1.38
CA ASN A 536 -40.30 -12.52 -2.47
C ASN A 536 -39.58 -11.18 -2.26
N TYR A 537 -38.27 -11.18 -2.04
CA TYR A 537 -37.46 -9.95 -1.89
C TYR A 537 -36.90 -9.42 -3.21
N GLY A 538 -37.29 -10.02 -4.33
CA GLY A 538 -37.18 -9.40 -5.65
C GLY A 538 -35.79 -9.37 -6.28
N TRP A 539 -34.72 -9.87 -5.62
CA TRP A 539 -33.47 -10.13 -6.33
C TRP A 539 -33.75 -11.09 -7.50
N SER A 540 -33.25 -10.88 -8.71
CA SER A 540 -32.39 -9.79 -9.19
C SER A 540 -33.12 -8.74 -10.05
N VAL A 541 -34.45 -8.63 -9.95
CA VAL A 541 -35.24 -7.57 -10.62
C VAL A 541 -35.04 -6.22 -9.93
N VAL A 542 -34.98 -6.23 -8.59
CA VAL A 542 -34.67 -5.09 -7.72
C VAL A 542 -33.41 -5.33 -6.90
N GLU A 543 -32.81 -4.24 -6.46
CA GLU A 543 -31.77 -4.20 -5.44
C GLU A 543 -32.28 -3.29 -4.31
N GLY A 544 -32.48 -3.85 -3.12
CA GLY A 544 -33.17 -3.16 -2.02
C GLY A 544 -34.54 -2.63 -2.47
N SER A 545 -34.79 -1.35 -2.24
CA SER A 545 -36.01 -0.64 -2.63
C SER A 545 -36.00 -0.15 -4.09
N HIS A 546 -34.94 -0.43 -4.85
CA HIS A 546 -34.60 0.23 -6.11
C HIS A 546 -34.64 -0.73 -7.32
N ALA A 547 -34.99 -0.18 -8.48
CA ALA A 547 -34.99 -0.94 -9.74
C ALA A 547 -33.56 -1.30 -10.17
N PHE A 548 -33.32 -2.56 -10.56
CA PHE A 548 -31.98 -3.06 -10.90
C PHE A 548 -31.87 -3.75 -12.28
N ARG A 549 -32.69 -4.78 -12.53
CA ARG A 549 -32.80 -5.46 -13.84
C ARG A 549 -34.26 -5.67 -14.19
N GLN A 550 -34.94 -4.58 -14.54
CA GLN A 550 -36.38 -4.60 -14.88
C GLN A 550 -36.72 -5.42 -16.14
N ASN A 551 -35.72 -5.81 -16.93
CA ASN A 551 -35.86 -6.72 -18.07
C ASN A 551 -35.92 -8.21 -17.68
N ARG A 552 -35.66 -8.56 -16.41
CA ARG A 552 -35.77 -9.94 -15.91
C ARG A 552 -37.21 -10.30 -15.57
N GLN A 553 -37.55 -11.57 -15.76
CA GLN A 553 -38.88 -12.08 -15.39
C GLN A 553 -39.03 -12.08 -13.86
N PRO A 554 -40.01 -11.36 -13.29
CA PRO A 554 -40.29 -11.45 -11.86
C PRO A 554 -40.92 -12.80 -11.51
N GLY A 555 -40.67 -13.25 -10.28
CA GLY A 555 -41.28 -14.44 -9.71
C GLY A 555 -42.79 -14.27 -9.52
N PRO A 556 -43.53 -15.37 -9.27
CA PRO A 556 -44.99 -15.38 -9.32
C PRO A 556 -45.70 -14.72 -8.12
N THR A 557 -44.98 -14.22 -7.11
CA THR A 557 -45.56 -13.46 -5.99
C THR A 557 -44.99 -12.03 -5.88
N PRO A 558 -45.75 -11.05 -5.34
CA PRO A 558 -45.35 -9.66 -5.26
C PRO A 558 -44.02 -9.43 -4.51
N ILE A 559 -43.21 -8.52 -5.04
CA ILE A 559 -41.93 -8.13 -4.44
C ILE A 559 -42.18 -7.31 -3.17
N SER A 560 -41.53 -7.73 -2.08
CA SER A 560 -41.52 -7.09 -0.77
C SER A 560 -40.25 -6.23 -0.63
N LYS A 561 -40.39 -5.03 -0.08
CA LYS A 561 -39.26 -4.12 0.18
C LYS A 561 -38.38 -4.62 1.33
N PRO A 562 -37.09 -4.23 1.37
CA PRO A 562 -36.26 -4.43 2.55
C PRO A 562 -36.81 -3.67 3.76
N THR A 563 -36.47 -4.15 4.96
CA THR A 563 -36.79 -3.48 6.23
C THR A 563 -35.73 -2.44 6.58
N ILE A 564 -34.49 -2.70 6.18
CA ILE A 564 -33.34 -1.78 6.26
C ILE A 564 -32.67 -1.74 4.89
N ASP A 565 -32.37 -0.54 4.41
CA ASP A 565 -31.73 -0.28 3.12
C ASP A 565 -30.64 0.79 3.33
N HIS A 566 -29.37 0.45 3.08
CA HIS A 566 -28.23 1.38 3.26
C HIS A 566 -27.48 1.59 1.95
N HIS A 567 -27.22 2.84 1.61
CA HIS A 567 -26.42 3.18 0.43
C HIS A 567 -24.92 2.87 0.64
N HIS A 568 -24.23 2.38 -0.40
CA HIS A 568 -22.80 2.01 -0.40
C HIS A 568 -21.84 3.15 -0.07
N ALA A 569 -22.30 4.41 -0.07
CA ALA A 569 -21.53 5.49 0.54
C ALA A 569 -21.26 5.25 2.05
N GLN A 570 -22.26 4.73 2.78
CA GLN A 570 -22.27 4.56 4.24
C GLN A 570 -22.01 3.12 4.70
N PHE A 571 -22.45 2.11 3.95
CA PHE A 571 -22.50 0.70 4.37
C PHE A 571 -22.39 -0.19 3.12
N ARG A 572 -21.46 -1.15 3.05
CA ARG A 572 -21.02 -1.82 1.79
C ARG A 572 -20.95 -3.34 1.85
N SER A 573 -21.00 -3.93 3.03
CA SER A 573 -20.86 -5.37 3.24
C SER A 573 -21.47 -5.74 4.60
N LEU A 574 -22.80 -5.71 4.63
CA LEU A 574 -23.62 -6.05 5.78
C LEU A 574 -23.39 -7.49 6.21
N THR A 575 -22.95 -7.68 7.47
CA THR A 575 -22.67 -9.00 8.03
C THR A 575 -23.77 -9.54 8.93
N GLY A 576 -24.96 -8.93 8.86
CA GLY A 576 -26.09 -9.28 9.70
C GLY A 576 -25.80 -9.03 11.18
N GLY A 577 -26.53 -9.70 12.05
CA GLY A 577 -26.63 -9.29 13.44
C GLY A 577 -27.49 -10.22 14.30
N GLU A 578 -27.74 -9.80 15.53
CA GLU A 578 -28.55 -10.51 16.52
C GLU A 578 -29.61 -9.57 17.13
N VAL A 579 -30.76 -10.10 17.54
CA VAL A 579 -31.76 -9.34 18.31
C VAL A 579 -31.38 -9.38 19.78
N VAL A 580 -31.31 -8.22 20.44
CA VAL A 580 -30.94 -8.12 21.85
C VAL A 580 -32.09 -8.61 22.74
N PRO A 581 -31.89 -9.65 23.57
CA PRO A 581 -32.94 -10.18 24.42
C PRO A 581 -33.31 -9.21 25.55
N PRO A 582 -34.59 -9.16 25.96
CA PRO A 582 -35.01 -8.36 27.10
C PRO A 582 -34.37 -8.88 28.40
N GLY A 583 -33.99 -7.96 29.29
CA GLY A 583 -33.38 -8.29 30.59
C GLY A 583 -31.89 -8.63 30.58
N GLY A 584 -31.22 -8.60 29.41
CA GLY A 584 -29.77 -8.79 29.29
C GLY A 584 -28.93 -7.54 29.61
N CYS A 585 -27.61 -7.64 29.39
CA CYS A 585 -26.61 -6.60 29.68
C CYS A 585 -26.79 -5.27 28.91
N LEU A 586 -27.66 -5.22 27.90
CA LEU A 586 -27.89 -4.07 27.02
C LEU A 586 -29.36 -3.60 27.04
N PRO A 587 -29.91 -3.17 28.19
CA PRO A 587 -31.35 -2.89 28.35
C PRO A 587 -31.88 -1.80 27.40
N ASP A 588 -31.08 -0.77 27.11
CA ASP A 588 -31.43 0.32 26.16
C ASP A 588 -31.62 -0.17 24.71
N LEU A 589 -31.10 -1.35 24.38
CA LEU A 589 -31.18 -1.98 23.07
C LEU A 589 -32.13 -3.18 23.03
N ALA A 590 -32.81 -3.52 24.14
CA ALA A 590 -33.72 -4.65 24.20
C ALA A 590 -34.76 -4.63 23.07
N GLY A 591 -34.91 -5.77 22.38
CA GLY A 591 -35.76 -5.94 21.21
C GLY A 591 -35.23 -5.32 19.92
N ALA A 592 -34.06 -4.67 19.92
CA ALA A 592 -33.44 -4.16 18.71
C ALA A 592 -32.55 -5.22 18.04
N TYR A 593 -32.64 -5.29 16.71
CA TYR A 593 -31.70 -6.00 15.87
C TYR A 593 -30.41 -5.16 15.74
N VAL A 594 -29.30 -5.67 16.26
CA VAL A 594 -27.97 -5.04 16.23
C VAL A 594 -27.11 -5.76 15.20
N TYR A 595 -26.62 -5.04 14.20
CA TYR A 595 -25.91 -5.58 13.04
C TYR A 595 -24.75 -4.67 12.61
N GLY A 596 -23.90 -5.11 11.68
CA GLY A 596 -22.72 -4.35 11.28
C GLY A 596 -22.22 -4.58 9.86
N ASP A 597 -21.12 -3.92 9.54
CA ASP A 597 -20.50 -3.86 8.21
C ASP A 597 -19.04 -4.30 8.23
N TYR A 598 -18.65 -5.18 7.31
CA TYR A 598 -17.27 -5.70 7.20
C TYR A 598 -16.29 -4.67 6.60
N SER A 599 -16.78 -3.78 5.75
CA SER A 599 -15.94 -2.84 4.99
C SER A 599 -15.72 -1.51 5.71
N THR A 600 -16.73 -1.02 6.43
CA THR A 600 -16.69 0.25 7.17
C THR A 600 -16.57 0.07 8.69
N GLY A 601 -16.79 -1.15 9.22
CA GLY A 601 -16.72 -1.44 10.66
C GLY A 601 -17.81 -0.76 11.49
N ARG A 602 -18.84 -0.21 10.84
CA ARG A 602 -19.99 0.44 11.49
C ARG A 602 -20.92 -0.59 12.09
N ILE A 603 -21.44 -0.29 13.28
CA ILE A 603 -22.48 -1.06 13.95
C ILE A 603 -23.73 -0.19 14.05
N TRP A 604 -24.86 -0.75 13.66
CA TRP A 604 -26.17 -0.10 13.64
C TRP A 604 -27.18 -0.94 14.43
N ALA A 605 -28.29 -0.31 14.80
CA ALA A 605 -29.41 -1.02 15.38
C ALA A 605 -30.76 -0.47 14.94
N MET A 606 -31.74 -1.36 14.89
CA MET A 606 -33.14 -1.05 14.60
C MET A 606 -34.05 -1.76 15.59
N ARG A 607 -35.01 -1.04 16.19
CA ARG A 607 -36.14 -1.65 16.91
C ARG A 607 -37.39 -1.57 16.05
N HIS A 608 -38.13 -2.68 15.95
CA HIS A 608 -39.23 -2.85 15.00
C HIS A 608 -40.36 -3.65 15.65
N ASP A 609 -41.60 -3.16 15.59
CA ASP A 609 -42.77 -3.75 16.29
C ASP A 609 -43.53 -4.79 15.44
N THR A 610 -42.90 -5.28 14.38
CA THR A 610 -43.44 -6.08 13.25
C THR A 610 -44.34 -5.33 12.26
N ARG A 611 -44.77 -4.09 12.54
CA ARG A 611 -45.55 -3.26 11.61
C ARG A 611 -44.72 -2.12 11.03
N ALA A 612 -43.88 -1.49 11.84
CA ALA A 612 -43.08 -0.34 11.48
C ALA A 612 -41.75 -0.25 12.27
N PRO A 613 -40.76 0.52 11.77
CA PRO A 613 -39.63 0.95 12.56
C PRO A 613 -40.11 1.79 13.76
N GLU A 614 -39.68 1.43 14.98
CA GLU A 614 -39.76 2.35 16.11
C GLU A 614 -38.59 3.35 16.06
N TRP A 615 -37.39 2.86 15.77
CA TRP A 615 -36.20 3.67 15.54
C TRP A 615 -35.12 2.86 14.80
N HIS A 616 -34.25 3.58 14.09
CA HIS A 616 -33.10 3.04 13.35
C HIS A 616 -31.95 4.06 13.46
N ARG A 617 -30.75 3.62 13.87
CA ARG A 617 -29.59 4.51 14.08
C ARG A 617 -28.26 3.77 14.13
N GLU A 618 -27.18 4.49 13.83
CA GLU A 618 -25.82 4.07 14.10
C GLU A 618 -25.61 3.93 15.61
N LEU A 619 -24.95 2.85 16.03
CA LEU A 619 -24.50 2.66 17.41
C LEU A 619 -23.04 3.06 17.57
N VAL A 620 -22.13 2.64 16.69
CA VAL A 620 -20.71 3.01 16.79
C VAL A 620 -19.98 2.82 15.44
N ASP A 621 -19.08 3.73 15.11
CA ASP A 621 -18.14 3.63 13.98
C ASP A 621 -16.79 3.10 14.49
N THR A 622 -16.20 2.09 13.83
CA THR A 622 -15.05 1.33 14.36
C THR A 622 -14.11 0.87 13.25
N PRO A 623 -12.82 0.61 13.53
CA PRO A 623 -11.87 0.09 12.55
C PRO A 623 -11.95 -1.45 12.37
N LEU A 624 -12.97 -2.12 12.92
CA LEU A 624 -13.05 -3.60 12.90
C LEU A 624 -13.53 -4.13 11.54
N GLN A 625 -13.02 -5.29 11.13
CA GLN A 625 -13.55 -6.05 9.99
C GLN A 625 -14.63 -6.99 10.49
N ILE A 626 -15.83 -6.45 10.73
CA ILE A 626 -16.91 -7.15 11.45
C ILE A 626 -17.45 -8.32 10.62
N SER A 627 -17.20 -9.56 11.05
CA SER A 627 -17.64 -10.79 10.35
C SER A 627 -18.95 -11.40 10.87
N GLY A 628 -19.36 -11.02 12.08
CA GLY A 628 -20.61 -11.47 12.68
C GLY A 628 -20.79 -11.06 14.14
N PHE A 629 -21.93 -11.48 14.68
CA PHE A 629 -22.41 -11.21 16.03
C PHE A 629 -22.92 -12.53 16.66
N PHE A 630 -22.84 -12.66 17.98
CA PHE A 630 -23.46 -13.76 18.73
C PHE A 630 -23.59 -13.40 20.23
N PHE A 631 -24.39 -14.15 21.00
CA PHE A 631 -24.38 -14.06 22.47
C PHE A 631 -23.48 -15.13 23.09
N ASN A 632 -22.59 -14.74 24.01
CA ASN A 632 -21.77 -15.70 24.78
C ASN A 632 -22.60 -16.33 25.92
N SER A 633 -21.96 -17.23 26.70
CA SER A 633 -22.61 -17.92 27.82
C SER A 633 -22.97 -16.99 28.99
N ALA A 634 -22.41 -15.78 29.03
CA ALA A 634 -22.71 -14.75 30.03
C ALA A 634 -23.84 -13.79 29.59
N GLY A 635 -24.31 -13.87 28.34
CA GLY A 635 -25.32 -12.97 27.78
C GLY A 635 -24.79 -11.65 27.22
N ASP A 636 -23.46 -11.53 27.05
CA ASP A 636 -22.85 -10.41 26.34
C ASP A 636 -23.08 -10.54 24.82
N LEU A 637 -23.43 -9.44 24.15
CA LEU A 637 -23.40 -9.36 22.70
C LEU A 637 -21.95 -9.26 22.23
N VAL A 638 -21.46 -10.31 21.59
CA VAL A 638 -20.08 -10.41 21.10
C VAL A 638 -20.00 -10.14 19.60
N ILE A 639 -18.99 -9.37 19.21
CA ILE A 639 -18.68 -8.88 17.87
C ILE A 639 -17.31 -9.44 17.47
N LEU A 640 -17.21 -10.03 16.27
CA LEU A 640 -15.97 -10.65 15.77
C LEU A 640 -15.25 -9.73 14.77
N ASP A 641 -13.94 -9.54 14.96
CA ASP A 641 -13.04 -8.80 14.07
C ASP A 641 -12.16 -9.75 13.25
N HIS A 642 -12.44 -9.87 11.95
CA HIS A 642 -11.79 -10.78 10.99
C HIS A 642 -10.43 -10.22 10.52
N ASN A 643 -9.46 -10.18 11.42
CA ASN A 643 -8.12 -9.66 11.13
C ASN A 643 -7.04 -10.67 11.53
N ALA A 644 -5.80 -10.53 11.03
CA ALA A 644 -4.66 -11.37 11.42
C ALA A 644 -4.39 -11.34 12.93
N LYS A 645 -4.70 -10.21 13.58
CA LYS A 645 -4.68 -10.02 15.04
C LYS A 645 -6.10 -9.81 15.60
N GLY A 646 -7.05 -10.55 15.03
CA GLY A 646 -8.47 -10.44 15.28
C GLY A 646 -8.87 -10.62 16.74
N GLY A 647 -10.10 -10.24 17.04
CA GLY A 647 -10.58 -10.17 18.42
C GLY A 647 -12.08 -10.39 18.54
N LEU A 648 -12.48 -10.67 19.77
CA LEU A 648 -13.88 -10.73 20.19
C LEU A 648 -14.11 -9.53 21.13
N TYR A 649 -15.08 -8.71 20.77
CA TYR A 649 -15.42 -7.46 21.46
C TYR A 649 -16.86 -7.51 21.96
N THR A 650 -17.20 -6.73 22.97
CA THR A 650 -18.58 -6.48 23.40
C THR A 650 -18.88 -4.99 23.35
N LEU A 651 -20.17 -4.63 23.29
CA LEU A 651 -20.65 -3.27 23.34
C LEU A 651 -20.87 -2.85 24.80
N GLU A 652 -20.38 -1.67 25.22
CA GLU A 652 -20.71 -1.09 26.52
C GLU A 652 -21.05 0.40 26.39
N LYS A 653 -21.83 0.94 27.34
CA LYS A 653 -22.09 2.38 27.41
C LYS A 653 -20.80 3.14 27.68
N ARG A 654 -20.64 4.28 27.02
CA ARG A 654 -19.55 5.21 27.31
C ARG A 654 -19.74 5.80 28.73
N PRO A 655 -18.71 5.78 29.58
CA PRO A 655 -18.74 6.44 30.89
C PRO A 655 -18.99 7.94 30.75
N ALA A 656 -19.83 8.49 31.63
CA ALA A 656 -20.07 9.94 31.67
C ALA A 656 -18.79 10.71 32.04
N GLY A 657 -18.51 11.80 31.30
CA GLY A 657 -17.38 12.69 31.57
C GLY A 657 -16.09 12.40 30.81
N GLU A 658 -16.04 11.36 29.97
CA GLU A 658 -14.92 11.10 29.05
C GLU A 658 -14.82 12.23 28.01
N LYS A 659 -13.84 13.13 28.15
CA LYS A 659 -13.65 14.27 27.23
C LYS A 659 -13.01 13.82 25.93
N THR A 660 -13.73 13.93 24.82
CA THR A 660 -13.14 13.88 23.47
C THR A 660 -12.42 15.21 23.18
N PRO A 661 -11.22 15.20 22.59
CA PRO A 661 -10.61 16.42 22.05
C PRO A 661 -11.54 17.08 21.03
N PRO A 662 -11.69 18.42 21.02
CA PRO A 662 -12.54 19.09 20.03
C PRO A 662 -11.91 18.98 18.64
N PHE A 663 -12.67 18.47 17.67
CA PHE A 663 -12.27 18.47 16.27
C PHE A 663 -12.38 19.89 15.68
N PRO A 664 -11.38 20.40 14.93
CA PRO A 664 -11.44 21.73 14.33
C PRO A 664 -12.63 21.90 13.37
N THR A 665 -13.44 22.94 13.59
CA THR A 665 -14.50 23.36 12.67
C THR A 665 -14.09 24.54 11.78
N ASP A 666 -13.02 25.24 12.13
CA ASP A 666 -12.35 26.26 11.32
C ASP A 666 -11.04 25.69 10.76
N LEU A 667 -10.80 25.87 9.46
CA LEU A 667 -9.57 25.44 8.80
C LEU A 667 -8.32 26.07 9.43
N ALA A 668 -8.41 27.28 9.97
CA ALA A 668 -7.31 27.95 10.67
C ALA A 668 -6.87 27.20 11.94
N ALA A 669 -7.79 26.51 12.62
CA ALA A 669 -7.51 25.77 13.85
C ALA A 669 -6.86 24.39 13.61
N THR A 670 -6.72 23.95 12.35
CA THR A 670 -6.13 22.64 12.01
C THR A 670 -4.62 22.56 12.18
N GLY A 671 -3.92 23.71 12.21
CA GLY A 671 -2.46 23.78 12.16
C GLY A 671 -1.85 23.58 10.76
N LEU A 672 -2.66 23.37 9.71
CA LEU A 672 -2.19 23.19 8.33
C LEU A 672 -1.89 24.51 7.60
N PHE A 673 -2.40 25.63 8.10
CA PHE A 673 -2.26 26.97 7.50
C PHE A 673 -1.66 27.95 8.52
N THR A 674 -0.69 28.76 8.07
CA THR A 674 -0.24 29.95 8.81
C THR A 674 -1.19 31.13 8.62
N ALA A 675 -1.87 31.18 7.47
CA ALA A 675 -3.07 31.99 7.26
C ALA A 675 -3.96 31.36 6.19
N VAL A 676 -5.25 31.20 6.48
CA VAL A 676 -6.24 30.74 5.48
C VAL A 676 -6.38 31.80 4.38
N ALA A 677 -6.53 33.08 4.74
CA ALA A 677 -6.51 34.20 3.81
C ALA A 677 -5.23 34.21 2.95
N GLY A 678 -5.40 34.11 1.63
CA GLY A 678 -4.30 34.03 0.67
C GLY A 678 -3.62 32.65 0.56
N HIS A 679 -4.22 31.59 1.12
CA HIS A 679 -3.75 30.20 1.05
C HIS A 679 -2.28 30.03 1.48
N ARG A 680 -1.94 30.53 2.67
CA ARG A 680 -0.59 30.36 3.24
C ARG A 680 -0.55 29.12 4.13
N VAL A 681 -0.09 28.01 3.56
CA VAL A 681 0.15 26.75 4.28
C VAL A 681 1.23 26.90 5.37
N ALA A 682 1.30 25.95 6.31
CA ALA A 682 2.39 25.89 7.26
C ALA A 682 3.70 25.34 6.62
N PRO A 683 4.90 25.77 7.05
CA PRO A 683 6.17 25.43 6.37
C PRO A 683 6.53 23.94 6.31
N GLY A 684 5.94 23.11 7.18
CA GLY A 684 6.17 21.66 7.19
C GLY A 684 5.34 20.87 6.17
N LEU A 685 4.41 21.52 5.44
CA LEU A 685 3.65 20.88 4.37
C LEU A 685 4.50 20.76 3.11
N VAL A 686 4.56 19.56 2.55
CA VAL A 686 5.31 19.24 1.33
C VAL A 686 4.36 19.35 0.13
N PRO A 687 4.55 20.31 -0.81
CA PRO A 687 3.75 20.38 -2.02
C PRO A 687 3.99 19.13 -2.88
N TYR A 688 2.96 18.69 -3.61
CA TYR A 688 3.10 17.59 -4.56
C TYR A 688 2.19 17.73 -5.79
N GLN A 689 2.66 17.16 -6.88
CA GLN A 689 2.06 17.12 -8.20
C GLN A 689 1.61 15.69 -8.54
N VAL A 690 0.71 15.58 -9.50
CA VAL A 690 0.18 14.30 -9.99
C VAL A 690 0.21 14.35 -11.52
N ALA A 691 0.82 13.35 -12.16
CA ALA A 691 1.02 13.35 -13.62
C ALA A 691 -0.29 13.41 -14.41
N ALA A 692 -1.34 12.73 -13.94
CA ALA A 692 -2.66 12.71 -14.57
C ALA A 692 -3.73 13.12 -13.55
N PRO A 693 -4.12 14.40 -13.46
CA PRO A 693 -5.12 14.85 -12.50
C PRO A 693 -6.53 14.40 -12.88
N PHE A 694 -7.22 13.70 -11.97
CA PHE A 694 -8.66 13.37 -12.11
C PHE A 694 -9.52 14.63 -12.35
N TRP A 695 -10.62 14.49 -13.09
CA TRP A 695 -11.56 15.56 -13.40
C TRP A 695 -12.35 16.02 -12.17
N SER A 696 -12.58 17.32 -12.06
CA SER A 696 -13.35 17.92 -10.96
C SER A 696 -14.00 19.23 -11.43
N ASP A 697 -14.86 19.13 -12.43
CA ASP A 697 -15.66 20.22 -13.00
C ASP A 697 -14.86 21.51 -13.32
N GLY A 698 -13.66 21.34 -13.87
CA GLY A 698 -12.77 22.44 -14.26
C GLY A 698 -11.98 23.11 -13.12
N MET A 699 -12.18 22.70 -11.85
CA MET A 699 -11.50 23.34 -10.72
C MET A 699 -9.97 23.17 -10.76
N HIS A 700 -9.27 24.27 -10.49
CA HIS A 700 -7.84 24.25 -10.22
C HIS A 700 -7.57 23.56 -8.87
N LYS A 701 -6.46 22.81 -8.77
CA LYS A 701 -6.11 21.98 -7.61
C LYS A 701 -4.66 22.18 -7.20
N VAL A 702 -4.45 22.59 -5.95
CA VAL A 702 -3.15 22.51 -5.26
C VAL A 702 -3.20 21.39 -4.21
N ARG A 703 -2.07 20.73 -3.97
CA ARG A 703 -2.00 19.57 -3.09
C ARG A 703 -0.75 19.59 -2.22
N TYR A 704 -0.90 19.13 -0.99
CA TYR A 704 0.16 19.07 0.00
C TYR A 704 0.07 17.80 0.85
N LEU A 705 1.23 17.31 1.28
CA LEU A 705 1.39 16.22 2.21
C LEU A 705 1.85 16.79 3.55
N ALA A 706 1.11 16.51 4.62
CA ALA A 706 1.56 16.71 5.99
C ALA A 706 1.93 15.34 6.59
N MET A 707 3.20 15.14 6.91
CA MET A 707 3.65 13.99 7.70
C MET A 707 3.65 14.33 9.19
N PRO A 708 3.31 13.39 10.08
CA PRO A 708 3.45 13.58 11.52
C PRO A 708 4.94 13.68 11.88
N LEU A 709 5.29 14.51 12.87
CA LEU A 709 6.60 14.43 13.52
C LEU A 709 6.56 13.45 14.69
N ASP A 710 7.56 12.58 14.77
CA ASP A 710 7.81 11.77 15.96
C ASP A 710 8.19 12.69 17.14
N PRO A 711 7.51 12.60 18.30
CA PRO A 711 7.67 13.56 19.39
C PRO A 711 8.97 13.41 20.18
N VAL A 712 9.73 12.32 19.98
CA VAL A 712 10.98 12.04 20.70
C VAL A 712 12.20 12.45 19.86
N THR A 713 12.18 12.09 18.59
CA THR A 713 13.29 12.30 17.63
C THR A 713 13.14 13.57 16.80
N GLY A 714 11.93 14.12 16.70
CA GLY A 714 11.61 15.26 15.83
C GLY A 714 11.67 14.94 14.33
N GLN A 715 11.77 13.66 13.95
CA GLN A 715 11.81 13.22 12.56
C GLN A 715 10.40 13.07 11.99
N ALA A 716 10.23 13.32 10.69
CA ALA A 716 8.98 13.04 9.99
C ALA A 716 8.72 11.54 9.86
N GLY A 717 7.45 11.17 10.01
CA GLY A 717 6.92 9.87 9.61
C GLY A 717 7.13 9.61 8.12
N LYS A 718 7.21 8.34 7.76
CA LYS A 718 7.63 7.89 6.43
C LYS A 718 6.54 7.05 5.78
N ALA A 719 6.18 7.37 4.54
CA ALA A 719 5.37 6.50 3.72
C ALA A 719 6.21 5.29 3.25
N VAL A 720 5.58 4.15 3.04
CA VAL A 720 6.23 2.94 2.51
C VAL A 720 5.57 2.55 1.20
N MET A 721 6.33 2.44 0.12
CA MET A 721 5.83 1.97 -1.17
C MET A 721 5.39 0.50 -1.05
N THR A 722 4.34 0.12 -1.79
CA THR A 722 3.88 -1.28 -1.85
C THR A 722 4.03 -1.84 -3.26
N GLY A 723 4.12 -3.17 -3.39
CA GLY A 723 4.20 -3.85 -4.68
C GLY A 723 2.99 -3.63 -5.61
N LYS A 724 1.87 -3.09 -5.11
CA LYS A 724 0.71 -2.65 -5.91
C LYS A 724 0.79 -1.16 -6.32
N GLY A 725 1.92 -0.48 -6.11
CA GLY A 725 2.16 0.90 -6.54
C GLY A 725 1.58 2.00 -5.62
N GLY A 726 0.56 1.70 -4.83
CA GLY A 726 0.09 2.55 -3.72
C GLY A 726 1.08 2.59 -2.55
N TRP A 727 0.93 3.56 -1.64
CA TRP A 727 1.83 3.74 -0.47
C TRP A 727 1.07 3.62 0.85
N ASN A 728 1.69 3.02 1.86
CA ASN A 728 1.21 2.98 3.23
C ASN A 728 1.73 4.20 3.99
N PHE A 729 0.86 4.89 4.72
CA PHE A 729 1.19 6.11 5.48
C PHE A 729 0.98 5.91 6.99
N PRO A 730 1.81 6.53 7.85
CA PRO A 730 1.67 6.46 9.30
C PRO A 730 0.48 7.29 9.81
N ASP A 731 -0.14 6.84 10.91
CA ASP A 731 -1.18 7.63 11.60
C ASP A 731 -0.68 9.04 11.96
N GLY A 732 -1.53 10.04 11.76
CA GLY A 732 -1.20 11.46 11.80
C GLY A 732 -0.89 12.08 10.42
N THR A 733 -0.74 11.28 9.35
CA THR A 733 -0.63 11.82 7.99
C THR A 733 -1.92 12.52 7.54
N VAL A 734 -1.78 13.69 6.91
CA VAL A 734 -2.89 14.38 6.22
C VAL A 734 -2.53 14.67 4.77
N ILE A 735 -3.40 14.25 3.86
CA ILE A 735 -3.37 14.63 2.44
C ILE A 735 -4.31 15.83 2.27
N VAL A 736 -3.74 16.98 1.90
CA VAL A 736 -4.45 18.26 1.72
C VAL A 736 -4.65 18.52 0.23
N LYS A 737 -5.89 18.83 -0.18
CA LYS A 737 -6.24 19.17 -1.57
C LYS A 737 -7.19 20.37 -1.58
N SER A 738 -6.71 21.53 -1.99
CA SER A 738 -7.56 22.73 -2.15
C SER A 738 -7.98 22.94 -3.59
N PHE A 739 -9.24 23.33 -3.76
CA PHE A 739 -9.89 23.58 -5.04
C PHE A 739 -10.19 25.06 -5.20
N ALA A 740 -9.88 25.62 -6.37
CA ALA A 740 -10.22 27.00 -6.72
C ALA A 740 -10.99 27.06 -8.05
N ALA A 741 -12.02 27.90 -8.08
CA ALA A 741 -12.78 28.22 -9.29
C ALA A 741 -12.16 29.40 -10.04
N THR A 742 -12.19 29.32 -11.37
CA THR A 742 -12.01 30.47 -12.24
C THR A 742 -13.39 31.09 -12.43
N LEU A 743 -13.63 32.26 -11.83
CA LEU A 743 -14.93 32.95 -11.92
C LEU A 743 -15.08 33.79 -13.20
N GLU A 744 -13.97 34.23 -13.79
CA GLU A 744 -13.94 34.88 -15.10
C GLU A 744 -12.92 34.17 -15.99
N GLU A 745 -13.35 33.60 -17.11
CA GLU A 745 -12.47 32.86 -18.04
C GLU A 745 -11.40 33.76 -18.68
N THR A 746 -11.62 35.07 -18.72
CA THR A 746 -10.65 36.08 -19.19
C THR A 746 -9.58 36.45 -18.14
N ARG A 747 -9.77 36.08 -16.87
CA ARG A 747 -8.84 36.34 -15.76
C ARG A 747 -8.52 35.06 -14.97
N PRO A 748 -7.98 34.00 -15.64
CA PRO A 748 -7.78 32.68 -15.04
C PRO A 748 -6.72 32.62 -13.94
N GLU A 749 -5.99 33.72 -13.69
CA GLU A 749 -5.09 33.93 -12.56
C GLU A 749 -5.82 34.41 -11.30
N GLN A 750 -6.98 35.07 -11.42
CA GLN A 750 -7.80 35.59 -10.32
C GLN A 750 -8.79 34.53 -9.83
N ARG A 751 -8.26 33.43 -9.30
CA ARG A 751 -9.06 32.29 -8.81
C ARG A 751 -9.57 32.50 -7.39
N LEU A 752 -10.80 32.08 -7.13
CA LEU A 752 -11.38 32.04 -5.77
C LEU A 752 -11.27 30.63 -5.20
N TRP A 753 -10.73 30.48 -3.99
CA TRP A 753 -10.75 29.21 -3.26
C TRP A 753 -12.18 28.85 -2.86
N ILE A 754 -12.59 27.61 -3.14
CA ILE A 754 -13.96 27.12 -2.92
C ILE A 754 -13.98 26.04 -1.84
N GLU A 755 -13.00 25.14 -1.84
CA GLU A 755 -12.92 24.00 -0.93
C GLU A 755 -11.47 23.71 -0.51
N THR A 756 -11.27 23.30 0.74
CA THR A 756 -10.10 22.50 1.14
C THR A 756 -10.58 21.14 1.62
N ARG A 757 -10.18 20.06 0.94
CA ARG A 757 -10.47 18.67 1.31
C ARG A 757 -9.25 18.06 1.99
N LEU A 758 -9.47 17.43 3.14
CA LEU A 758 -8.48 16.70 3.92
C LEU A 758 -8.81 15.21 3.88
N LEU A 759 -7.81 14.37 3.66
CA LEU A 759 -7.87 12.93 3.93
C LEU A 759 -6.89 12.63 5.07
N ILE A 760 -7.38 12.09 6.17
CA ILE A 760 -6.67 12.02 7.45
C ILE A 760 -6.47 10.56 7.86
N ARG A 761 -5.23 10.18 8.15
CA ARG A 761 -4.82 8.85 8.60
C ARG A 761 -4.88 8.80 10.13
N GLN A 762 -5.79 8.04 10.73
CA GLN A 762 -5.88 7.89 12.19
C GLN A 762 -6.46 6.53 12.62
N GLN A 763 -5.98 5.99 13.74
CA GLN A 763 -6.45 4.73 14.33
C GLN A 763 -6.43 3.55 13.33
N ASN A 764 -5.41 3.52 12.48
CA ASN A 764 -5.29 2.59 11.35
C ASN A 764 -6.45 2.66 10.30
N GLU A 765 -7.27 3.71 10.28
CA GLU A 765 -8.25 4.01 9.20
C GLU A 765 -8.04 5.39 8.54
N TRP A 766 -8.73 5.65 7.43
CA TRP A 766 -8.74 6.94 6.72
C TRP A 766 -10.10 7.63 6.80
N ALA A 767 -10.12 8.95 6.99
CA ALA A 767 -11.35 9.75 7.02
C ALA A 767 -11.23 11.02 6.15
N GLY A 768 -12.29 11.33 5.40
CA GLY A 768 -12.38 12.48 4.50
C GLY A 768 -13.20 13.64 5.07
N TYR A 769 -12.68 14.87 4.99
CA TYR A 769 -13.32 16.09 5.49
C TYR A 769 -13.24 17.22 4.47
N SER A 770 -14.33 17.96 4.30
CA SER A 770 -14.45 19.07 3.35
C SER A 770 -14.62 20.39 4.10
N TYR A 771 -13.81 21.41 3.82
CA TYR A 771 -13.96 22.76 4.36
C TYR A 771 -14.38 23.72 3.25
N ARG A 772 -15.53 24.39 3.42
CA ARG A 772 -16.08 25.39 2.52
C ARG A 772 -15.45 26.75 2.81
N TRP A 773 -14.86 27.36 1.79
CA TRP A 773 -14.32 28.73 1.86
C TRP A 773 -15.44 29.77 1.76
N ASP A 774 -15.29 30.88 2.49
CA ASP A 774 -16.16 32.04 2.38
C ASP A 774 -16.05 32.74 1.02
N GLU A 775 -17.02 33.59 0.69
CA GLU A 775 -17.05 34.32 -0.60
C GLU A 775 -15.87 35.28 -0.77
N ALA A 776 -15.24 35.69 0.33
CA ALA A 776 -14.10 36.60 0.33
C ALA A 776 -12.73 35.88 0.21
N GLY A 777 -12.69 34.55 0.25
CA GLY A 777 -11.45 33.78 0.26
C GLY A 777 -10.57 34.01 1.51
N ARG A 778 -11.16 34.38 2.65
CA ARG A 778 -10.46 34.76 3.89
C ARG A 778 -10.54 33.70 4.98
N SER A 779 -11.63 32.94 5.05
CA SER A 779 -11.86 31.89 6.04
C SER A 779 -12.48 30.64 5.41
N ALA A 780 -12.41 29.50 6.10
CA ALA A 780 -13.03 28.26 5.64
C ALA A 780 -13.55 27.41 6.81
N THR A 781 -14.79 26.96 6.69
CA THR A 781 -15.52 26.24 7.76
C THR A 781 -15.83 24.80 7.34
N LEU A 782 -15.79 23.88 8.29
CA LEU A 782 -16.06 22.47 8.07
C LEU A 782 -17.51 22.27 7.57
N VAL A 783 -17.66 21.58 6.44
CA VAL A 783 -18.96 21.16 5.88
C VAL A 783 -19.54 20.03 6.73
N GLY A 784 -20.86 20.05 6.93
CA GLY A 784 -21.58 19.03 7.70
C GLY A 784 -21.37 17.60 7.20
N GLY A 785 -21.69 16.61 8.04
CA GLY A 785 -21.45 15.19 7.74
C GLY A 785 -22.12 14.69 6.46
N ALA A 786 -23.28 15.28 6.10
CA ALA A 786 -24.10 14.96 4.93
C ALA A 786 -23.65 15.61 3.61
N GLY A 787 -22.57 16.41 3.61
CA GLY A 787 -22.19 17.21 2.44
C GLY A 787 -23.02 18.48 2.29
N GLU A 788 -22.78 19.24 1.22
CA GLU A 788 -23.46 20.51 0.92
C GLU A 788 -23.32 20.85 -0.57
N ASP A 789 -24.30 21.52 -1.15
CA ASP A 789 -24.24 22.06 -2.52
C ASP A 789 -24.09 23.58 -2.51
N ARG A 790 -23.27 24.11 -3.42
CA ARG A 790 -23.13 25.54 -3.68
C ARG A 790 -23.18 25.84 -5.17
N THR A 791 -24.03 26.78 -5.55
CA THR A 791 -24.02 27.35 -6.90
C THR A 791 -22.93 28.43 -7.01
N LEU A 792 -22.13 28.33 -8.06
CA LEU A 792 -21.11 29.31 -8.46
C LEU A 792 -21.57 29.97 -9.76
N ILE A 793 -21.37 31.28 -9.89
CA ILE A 793 -21.56 31.99 -11.16
C ILE A 793 -20.19 32.18 -11.80
N THR A 794 -20.01 31.67 -13.01
CA THR A 794 -18.81 31.87 -13.82
C THR A 794 -19.14 32.69 -15.06
N ARG A 795 -18.19 33.49 -15.54
CA ARG A 795 -18.32 34.33 -16.73
C ARG A 795 -17.39 33.84 -17.82
N GLY A 796 -17.96 33.52 -18.97
CA GLY A 796 -17.20 33.10 -20.14
C GLY A 796 -16.51 34.26 -20.87
N PRO A 797 -15.78 33.99 -21.96
CA PRO A 797 -14.97 34.98 -22.66
C PRO A 797 -15.78 36.11 -23.31
N GLY A 798 -17.06 35.89 -23.59
CA GLY A 798 -17.99 36.91 -24.10
C GLY A 798 -18.69 37.71 -22.99
N GLY A 799 -18.36 37.46 -21.72
CA GLY A 799 -19.04 38.03 -20.56
C GLY A 799 -20.34 37.31 -20.18
N GLU A 800 -20.65 36.18 -20.81
CA GLU A 800 -21.87 35.42 -20.55
C GLU A 800 -21.80 34.68 -19.21
N GLU A 801 -22.82 34.85 -18.36
CA GLU A 801 -22.91 34.17 -17.07
C GLU A 801 -23.43 32.74 -17.22
N LYS A 802 -22.77 31.81 -16.53
CA LYS A 802 -23.10 30.40 -16.45
C LYS A 802 -23.19 29.99 -14.98
N SER A 803 -24.24 29.25 -14.64
CA SER A 803 -24.39 28.63 -13.33
C SER A 803 -23.63 27.30 -13.31
N GLN A 804 -22.77 27.11 -12.32
CA GLN A 804 -22.06 25.85 -12.05
C GLN A 804 -22.36 25.39 -10.63
N LEU A 805 -22.93 24.20 -10.50
CA LEU A 805 -23.04 23.53 -9.20
C LEU A 805 -21.66 23.00 -8.76
N TRP A 806 -21.31 23.23 -7.49
CA TRP A 806 -20.20 22.59 -6.81
C TRP A 806 -20.74 21.82 -5.59
N HIS A 807 -20.50 20.52 -5.59
CA HIS A 807 -20.88 19.63 -4.50
C HIS A 807 -19.70 19.38 -3.56
N TYR A 808 -19.87 19.76 -2.29
CA TYR A 808 -18.97 19.40 -1.19
C TYR A 808 -19.37 18.00 -0.68
N PRO A 809 -18.54 16.96 -0.88
CA PRO A 809 -18.93 15.60 -0.54
C PRO A 809 -19.11 15.40 0.96
N SER A 810 -20.09 14.57 1.30
CA SER A 810 -20.25 13.98 2.61
C SER A 810 -19.02 13.16 3.03
N ARG A 811 -18.95 12.81 4.33
CA ARG A 811 -17.92 11.87 4.83
C ARG A 811 -17.99 10.53 4.10
N ALA A 812 -19.20 10.06 3.85
CA ALA A 812 -19.53 8.80 3.20
C ALA A 812 -19.06 8.79 1.72
N GLU A 813 -19.39 9.82 0.95
CA GLU A 813 -19.01 9.94 -0.47
C GLU A 813 -17.50 10.05 -0.67
N CYS A 814 -16.78 10.74 0.21
CA CYS A 814 -15.32 10.75 0.19
C CYS A 814 -14.77 9.31 0.18
N MET A 815 -15.30 8.45 1.05
CA MET A 815 -14.81 7.08 1.19
C MET A 815 -15.25 6.14 0.08
N VAL A 816 -16.15 6.54 -0.84
CA VAL A 816 -16.54 5.69 -1.99
C VAL A 816 -15.34 5.47 -2.91
N CYS A 817 -14.66 6.54 -3.31
CA CYS A 817 -13.46 6.44 -4.14
C CYS A 817 -12.20 6.15 -3.31
N HIS A 818 -12.13 6.66 -2.07
CA HIS A 818 -11.01 6.43 -1.16
C HIS A 818 -11.19 5.06 -0.45
N SER A 819 -11.13 3.96 -1.22
CA SER A 819 -11.41 2.59 -0.76
C SER A 819 -10.14 1.77 -0.45
N ARG A 820 -10.28 0.65 0.26
CA ARG A 820 -9.19 -0.32 0.51
C ARG A 820 -8.56 -0.85 -0.79
N ALA A 821 -9.36 -1.11 -1.82
CA ALA A 821 -8.88 -1.54 -3.14
C ALA A 821 -8.00 -0.48 -3.82
N ALA A 822 -8.39 0.80 -3.74
CA ALA A 822 -7.59 1.92 -4.24
C ALA A 822 -6.42 2.33 -3.31
N ASN A 823 -6.15 1.53 -2.27
CA ASN A 823 -5.20 1.83 -1.19
C ASN A 823 -5.39 3.22 -0.56
N PHE A 824 -6.65 3.67 -0.50
CA PHE A 824 -7.17 4.94 0.01
C PHE A 824 -6.62 6.24 -0.62
N VAL A 825 -5.30 6.42 -0.78
CA VAL A 825 -4.73 7.72 -1.19
C VAL A 825 -4.74 7.89 -2.70
N LEU A 826 -5.80 8.50 -3.20
CA LEU A 826 -5.94 8.84 -4.62
C LEU A 826 -4.97 9.96 -5.04
N GLY A 827 -4.10 9.65 -6.00
CA GLY A 827 -3.21 10.62 -6.65
C GLY A 827 -1.82 10.77 -6.05
N LEU A 828 -1.56 10.34 -4.81
CA LEU A 828 -0.21 10.26 -4.25
C LEU A 828 0.22 8.79 -4.14
N CYS A 829 0.65 8.25 -5.28
CA CYS A 829 1.14 6.90 -5.46
C CYS A 829 2.27 6.89 -6.50
N THR A 830 2.97 5.77 -6.64
CA THR A 830 4.15 5.66 -7.51
C THR A 830 3.89 6.13 -8.95
N LEU A 831 2.79 5.67 -9.55
CA LEU A 831 2.38 5.99 -10.93
C LEU A 831 2.17 7.49 -11.17
N GLN A 832 1.58 8.19 -10.19
CA GLN A 832 1.26 9.61 -10.28
C GLN A 832 2.43 10.51 -9.85
N ALA A 833 3.26 10.01 -8.93
CA ALA A 833 4.37 10.74 -8.34
C ALA A 833 5.69 10.58 -9.10
N ASN A 834 5.80 9.66 -10.06
CA ASN A 834 6.93 9.60 -10.97
C ASN A 834 6.84 10.71 -12.04
N THR A 835 7.03 11.94 -11.59
CA THR A 835 6.87 13.16 -12.39
C THR A 835 7.73 14.29 -11.81
N VAL A 836 7.81 15.42 -12.52
CA VAL A 836 8.53 16.62 -12.06
C VAL A 836 7.59 17.50 -11.25
N ALA A 837 8.01 17.84 -10.04
CA ALA A 837 7.32 18.71 -9.09
C ALA A 837 7.97 20.09 -9.00
N ASP A 838 7.14 21.13 -8.81
CA ASP A 838 7.57 22.47 -8.44
C ASP A 838 7.74 22.56 -6.92
N TYR A 839 8.98 22.77 -6.46
CA TYR A 839 9.32 23.05 -5.07
C TYR A 839 9.82 24.49 -4.90
N PRO A 840 9.85 25.05 -3.66
CA PRO A 840 10.32 26.42 -3.41
C PRO A 840 11.69 26.79 -4.01
N ALA A 841 12.65 25.85 -4.06
CA ALA A 841 13.97 26.06 -4.66
C ALA A 841 14.06 25.69 -6.16
N GLY A 842 12.96 25.26 -6.78
CA GLY A 842 12.87 24.91 -8.20
C GLY A 842 12.31 23.51 -8.48
N LYS A 843 12.29 23.15 -9.77
CA LYS A 843 11.75 21.87 -10.26
C LYS A 843 12.65 20.68 -9.94
N ARG A 844 12.09 19.57 -9.45
CA ARG A 844 12.79 18.29 -9.17
C ARG A 844 11.92 17.09 -9.50
N GLY A 845 12.54 15.92 -9.73
CA GLY A 845 11.81 14.64 -9.71
C GLY A 845 11.21 14.40 -8.32
N GLN A 846 9.91 14.10 -8.28
CA GLN A 846 9.14 14.06 -7.03
C GLN A 846 9.41 12.80 -6.21
N LEU A 847 9.68 11.64 -6.84
CA LEU A 847 10.05 10.43 -6.10
C LEU A 847 11.38 10.62 -5.39
N GLU A 848 12.38 11.12 -6.11
CA GLU A 848 13.73 11.40 -5.63
C GLU A 848 13.71 12.44 -4.50
N ALA A 849 12.89 13.49 -4.65
CA ALA A 849 12.69 14.49 -3.61
C ALA A 849 12.06 13.89 -2.33
N LEU A 850 10.98 13.12 -2.44
CA LEU A 850 10.33 12.52 -1.27
C LEU A 850 11.22 11.46 -0.59
N GLN A 851 12.01 10.71 -1.37
CA GLN A 851 12.94 9.70 -0.85
C GLN A 851 14.15 10.34 -0.16
N GLY A 852 14.80 11.32 -0.79
CA GLY A 852 15.96 12.03 -0.21
C GLY A 852 15.60 12.96 0.95
N LEU A 853 14.35 13.43 1.05
CA LEU A 853 13.81 14.07 2.27
C LEU A 853 13.47 13.06 3.38
N GLY A 854 13.63 11.74 3.12
CA GLY A 854 13.34 10.67 4.08
C GLY A 854 11.86 10.38 4.32
N LEU A 855 10.96 10.94 3.48
CA LEU A 855 9.51 10.86 3.63
C LEU A 855 8.89 9.65 2.91
N LEU A 856 9.61 9.06 1.96
CA LEU A 856 9.19 7.87 1.22
C LEU A 856 10.26 6.79 1.30
N VAL A 857 9.89 5.65 1.88
CA VAL A 857 10.69 4.42 1.88
C VAL A 857 10.27 3.57 0.68
N PRO A 858 11.20 3.20 -0.21
CA PRO A 858 10.92 2.35 -1.37
C PRO A 858 10.61 0.91 -0.97
N ASP A 859 9.95 0.18 -1.87
CA ASP A 859 9.73 -1.25 -1.73
C ASP A 859 11.01 -2.00 -2.13
N GLY A 860 11.48 -2.88 -1.25
CA GLY A 860 12.72 -3.66 -1.41
C GLY A 860 14.03 -2.94 -1.05
N ASP A 861 15.09 -3.73 -0.99
CA ASP A 861 16.47 -3.31 -0.72
C ASP A 861 17.30 -3.22 -2.02
N TRP A 862 18.36 -2.40 -2.00
CA TRP A 862 19.25 -2.21 -3.14
C TRP A 862 20.05 -3.48 -3.45
N THR A 863 20.52 -4.22 -2.45
CA THR A 863 21.25 -5.49 -2.62
C THR A 863 20.36 -6.55 -3.29
N THR A 864 19.10 -6.67 -2.86
CA THR A 864 18.11 -7.55 -3.51
C THR A 864 17.89 -7.15 -4.97
N THR A 865 17.72 -5.86 -5.23
CA THR A 865 17.53 -5.32 -6.60
C THR A 865 18.76 -5.54 -7.49
N ALA A 866 19.97 -5.39 -6.94
CA ALA A 866 21.22 -5.66 -7.63
C ALA A 866 21.36 -7.15 -7.99
N ARG A 867 20.98 -8.07 -7.10
CA ARG A 867 20.98 -9.52 -7.40
C ARG A 867 20.00 -9.89 -8.53
N GLU A 868 18.82 -9.27 -8.58
CA GLU A 868 17.88 -9.50 -9.69
C GLU A 868 18.42 -8.98 -11.03
N ARG A 869 19.07 -7.81 -11.03
CA ARG A 869 19.77 -7.29 -12.22
C ARG A 869 20.93 -8.19 -12.66
N LEU A 870 21.61 -8.87 -11.74
CA LEU A 870 22.58 -9.92 -12.09
C LEU A 870 21.89 -11.11 -12.78
N ARG A 871 20.70 -11.54 -12.34
CA ARG A 871 19.92 -12.57 -13.06
C ARG A 871 19.62 -12.13 -14.50
N VAL A 872 19.21 -10.88 -14.68
CA VAL A 872 18.94 -10.29 -16.01
C VAL A 872 20.20 -10.25 -16.89
N ARG A 873 21.37 -9.92 -16.33
CA ARG A 873 22.65 -10.00 -17.06
C ARG A 873 23.05 -11.43 -17.43
N GLY A 874 22.79 -12.40 -16.56
CA GLY A 874 23.02 -13.83 -16.81
C GLY A 874 21.96 -14.50 -17.70
N LYS A 875 21.00 -13.74 -18.25
CA LYS A 875 19.92 -14.29 -19.09
C LYS A 875 20.47 -15.05 -20.29
N GLY A 876 20.19 -16.35 -20.35
CA GLY A 876 20.71 -17.27 -21.36
C GLY A 876 21.63 -18.36 -20.78
N LEU A 877 22.13 -18.18 -19.56
CA LEU A 877 22.72 -19.26 -18.77
C LEU A 877 21.63 -20.26 -18.35
N GLN A 878 22.01 -21.54 -18.20
CA GLN A 878 21.18 -22.55 -17.54
C GLN A 878 21.06 -22.23 -16.04
N GLU A 879 19.95 -22.60 -15.39
CA GLU A 879 19.62 -22.19 -14.02
C GLU A 879 20.77 -22.40 -13.00
N ALA A 880 21.44 -23.56 -13.03
CA ALA A 880 22.57 -23.83 -12.13
C ALA A 880 23.78 -22.91 -12.40
N ALA A 881 24.05 -22.56 -13.66
CA ALA A 881 25.09 -21.62 -14.04
C ALA A 881 24.69 -20.17 -13.76
N LEU A 882 23.40 -19.84 -13.86
CA LEU A 882 22.84 -18.55 -13.47
C LEU A 882 22.97 -18.31 -11.96
N GLU A 883 22.62 -19.30 -11.13
CA GLU A 883 22.82 -19.21 -9.68
C GLU A 883 24.29 -19.12 -9.30
N ALA A 884 25.18 -19.88 -9.97
CA ALA A 884 26.62 -19.77 -9.77
C ALA A 884 27.15 -18.36 -10.14
N PHE A 885 26.72 -17.81 -11.27
CA PHE A 885 27.06 -16.46 -11.72
C PHE A 885 26.59 -15.38 -10.72
N VAL A 886 25.31 -15.42 -10.33
CA VAL A 886 24.73 -14.48 -9.37
C VAL A 886 25.42 -14.60 -8.01
N THR A 887 25.73 -15.82 -7.56
CA THR A 887 26.41 -16.07 -6.28
C THR A 887 27.85 -15.56 -6.29
N ALA A 888 28.61 -15.79 -7.37
CA ALA A 888 29.99 -15.32 -7.51
C ALA A 888 30.12 -13.78 -7.52
N LEU A 889 29.08 -13.08 -7.97
CA LEU A 889 28.97 -11.62 -8.03
C LEU A 889 28.24 -10.99 -6.83
N SER A 890 27.61 -11.80 -5.96
CA SER A 890 26.90 -11.36 -4.75
C SER A 890 27.84 -11.01 -3.59
N PRO A 891 27.36 -10.36 -2.51
CA PRO A 891 28.20 -9.99 -1.36
C PRO A 891 28.88 -11.21 -0.73
N GLN A 892 30.20 -11.14 -0.55
CA GLN A 892 30.99 -12.27 -0.05
C GLN A 892 31.16 -12.23 1.48
N PRO A 893 31.26 -13.40 2.16
CA PRO A 893 31.52 -13.46 3.60
C PRO A 893 32.82 -12.71 3.98
N GLY A 894 32.78 -12.01 5.12
CA GLY A 894 33.93 -11.23 5.62
C GLY A 894 34.15 -9.88 4.91
N GLN A 895 33.42 -9.58 3.83
CA GLN A 895 33.47 -8.29 3.14
C GLN A 895 32.46 -7.29 3.71
N ARG A 896 32.54 -6.03 3.27
CA ARG A 896 31.58 -4.99 3.64
C ARG A 896 30.16 -5.40 3.21
N ALA A 897 29.21 -5.25 4.12
CA ALA A 897 27.79 -5.40 3.81
C ALA A 897 27.24 -4.15 3.10
N GLY A 898 26.24 -4.33 2.24
CA GLY A 898 25.51 -3.21 1.64
C GLY A 898 24.73 -2.42 2.70
N GLN A 899 24.64 -1.10 2.53
CA GLN A 899 23.96 -0.19 3.45
C GLN A 899 22.60 0.24 2.88
N GLY A 900 21.50 -0.18 3.53
CA GLY A 900 20.13 0.10 3.08
C GLY A 900 19.60 1.51 3.39
N GLY A 901 20.47 2.51 3.54
CA GLY A 901 20.13 3.83 4.09
C GLY A 901 20.02 4.96 3.06
N GLY A 902 18.81 5.53 2.90
CA GLY A 902 18.63 6.91 2.43
C GLY A 902 18.64 7.18 0.92
N LEU A 903 18.82 6.16 0.07
CA LEU A 903 18.73 6.28 -1.40
C LEU A 903 17.86 5.18 -1.99
N PRO A 904 17.11 5.43 -3.08
CA PRO A 904 16.24 4.43 -3.68
C PRO A 904 17.02 3.23 -4.24
N PRO A 905 16.46 2.00 -4.22
CA PRO A 905 17.13 0.79 -4.70
C PRO A 905 17.25 0.75 -6.23
N LYS A 906 16.56 1.65 -6.94
CA LYS A 906 16.57 1.82 -8.40
C LYS A 906 16.16 3.27 -8.75
N PRO A 907 16.61 3.85 -9.88
CA PRO A 907 16.30 5.23 -10.25
C PRO A 907 14.81 5.41 -10.57
N ALA A 908 14.30 6.65 -10.45
CA ALA A 908 12.90 6.98 -10.72
C ALA A 908 12.44 6.54 -12.13
N SER A 909 13.33 6.64 -13.13
CA SER A 909 13.12 6.17 -14.52
C SER A 909 12.77 4.68 -14.65
N SER A 910 13.02 3.87 -13.62
CA SER A 910 12.69 2.42 -13.57
C SER A 910 11.35 2.10 -12.88
N TYR A 911 10.60 3.11 -12.46
CA TYR A 911 9.23 2.97 -11.98
C TYR A 911 8.25 3.34 -13.10
N PRO A 912 7.06 2.70 -13.17
CA PRO A 912 6.04 3.12 -14.13
C PRO A 912 5.51 4.52 -13.78
N ALA A 913 5.13 5.27 -14.80
CA ALA A 913 4.57 6.62 -14.68
C ALA A 913 3.31 6.74 -15.54
N LEU A 914 2.35 7.57 -15.08
CA LEU A 914 1.32 8.11 -15.96
C LEU A 914 1.88 9.28 -16.76
N VAL A 915 1.19 9.65 -17.83
CA VAL A 915 1.47 10.86 -18.61
C VAL A 915 0.33 11.88 -18.44
N ASP A 916 0.59 13.16 -18.66
CA ASP A 916 -0.49 14.15 -18.74
C ASP A 916 -1.42 13.75 -19.92
N PRO A 917 -2.71 13.45 -19.67
CA PRO A 917 -3.63 13.03 -20.73
C PRO A 917 -3.84 14.12 -21.80
N HIS A 918 -3.47 15.37 -21.51
CA HIS A 918 -3.67 16.51 -22.39
C HIS A 918 -2.38 17.04 -23.04
N ASP A 919 -1.20 16.51 -22.71
CA ASP A 919 0.02 16.82 -23.47
C ASP A 919 0.06 16.02 -24.77
N ASN A 920 0.06 16.71 -25.90
CA ASN A 920 0.08 16.11 -27.23
C ASN A 920 1.44 15.53 -27.64
N GLN A 921 2.51 15.74 -26.86
CA GLN A 921 3.82 15.11 -27.10
C GLN A 921 3.82 13.61 -26.72
N HIS A 922 2.89 13.17 -25.86
CA HIS A 922 2.78 11.78 -25.45
C HIS A 922 1.90 10.95 -26.40
N ASN A 923 2.17 9.64 -26.45
CA ASN A 923 1.39 8.68 -27.23
C ASN A 923 -0.09 8.66 -26.80
N LEU A 924 -0.99 8.62 -27.77
CA LEU A 924 -2.44 8.66 -27.58
C LEU A 924 -2.98 7.57 -26.63
N ASP A 925 -2.45 6.34 -26.70
CA ASP A 925 -2.85 5.24 -25.83
C ASP A 925 -2.44 5.48 -24.38
N LEU A 926 -1.19 5.90 -24.15
CA LEU A 926 -0.69 6.23 -22.81
C LEU A 926 -1.53 7.35 -22.17
N ARG A 927 -1.92 8.35 -22.96
CA ARG A 927 -2.77 9.47 -22.52
C ARG A 927 -4.18 9.01 -22.17
N ALA A 928 -4.83 8.26 -23.07
CA ALA A 928 -6.17 7.73 -22.84
C ALA A 928 -6.21 6.80 -21.61
N ARG A 929 -5.23 5.90 -21.47
CA ARG A 929 -5.11 5.00 -20.32
C ARG A 929 -4.77 5.75 -19.02
N SER A 930 -3.99 6.82 -19.07
CA SER A 930 -3.74 7.69 -17.90
C SER A 930 -5.00 8.42 -17.43
N TRP A 931 -5.83 8.86 -18.38
CA TRP A 931 -7.14 9.47 -18.08
C TRP A 931 -8.11 8.44 -17.48
N LEU A 932 -8.22 7.24 -18.07
CA LEU A 932 -9.08 6.16 -17.56
C LEU A 932 -8.66 5.70 -16.17
N HIS A 933 -7.36 5.53 -15.93
CA HIS A 933 -6.85 5.18 -14.61
C HIS A 933 -7.26 6.23 -13.57
N SER A 934 -6.98 7.51 -13.86
CA SER A 934 -7.19 8.61 -12.90
C SER A 934 -8.66 8.93 -12.61
N ASN A 935 -9.58 8.59 -13.51
CA ASN A 935 -11.01 8.89 -13.39
C ASN A 935 -11.90 7.67 -13.11
N CYS A 936 -11.43 6.45 -13.39
CA CYS A 936 -12.28 5.26 -13.40
C CYS A 936 -11.70 4.05 -12.64
N SER A 937 -10.37 3.86 -12.54
CA SER A 937 -9.84 2.59 -11.98
C SER A 937 -10.04 2.42 -10.48
N ALA A 938 -10.27 3.49 -9.71
CA ALA A 938 -10.59 3.39 -8.29
C ALA A 938 -11.83 2.50 -8.03
N CYS A 939 -12.80 2.53 -8.95
CA CYS A 939 -13.96 1.63 -8.97
C CYS A 939 -13.73 0.39 -9.86
N HIS A 940 -13.03 0.55 -10.98
CA HIS A 940 -12.80 -0.49 -11.98
C HIS A 940 -11.41 -1.12 -11.88
N GLN A 941 -11.25 -1.91 -10.83
CA GLN A 941 -10.08 -2.74 -10.49
C GLN A 941 -10.56 -3.89 -9.59
N ASP A 942 -9.66 -4.81 -9.26
CA ASP A 942 -9.97 -5.89 -8.31
C ASP A 942 -10.46 -5.32 -6.95
N ALA A 943 -11.59 -5.83 -6.47
CA ALA A 943 -12.34 -5.32 -5.30
C ALA A 943 -12.70 -3.80 -5.31
N GLY A 944 -12.65 -3.12 -6.46
CA GLY A 944 -12.91 -1.67 -6.56
C GLY A 944 -14.34 -1.21 -6.29
N GLY A 945 -15.32 -2.12 -6.30
CA GLY A 945 -16.75 -1.81 -6.11
C GLY A 945 -17.50 -1.34 -7.35
N GLY A 946 -16.85 -1.24 -8.51
CA GLY A 946 -17.53 -1.02 -9.78
C GLY A 946 -18.10 -2.31 -10.37
N ASN A 947 -19.42 -2.35 -10.62
CA ASN A 947 -20.17 -3.54 -11.07
C ASN A 947 -19.79 -4.11 -12.47
N SER A 948 -18.83 -3.54 -13.18
CA SER A 948 -18.37 -4.12 -14.47
C SER A 948 -17.03 -4.80 -14.31
N ARG A 949 -16.90 -6.01 -14.87
CA ARG A 949 -15.70 -6.89 -14.88
C ARG A 949 -14.47 -6.35 -15.62
N ILE A 950 -14.39 -5.03 -15.78
CA ILE A 950 -13.28 -4.35 -16.43
C ILE A 950 -12.23 -3.96 -15.39
N ASN A 951 -10.95 -4.12 -15.74
CA ASN A 951 -9.85 -3.58 -14.96
C ASN A 951 -9.20 -2.44 -15.76
N LEU A 952 -9.21 -1.23 -15.19
CA LEU A 952 -8.68 0.00 -15.78
C LEU A 952 -7.40 0.48 -15.08
N GLU A 953 -6.73 -0.37 -14.30
CA GLU A 953 -5.41 -0.07 -13.76
C GLU A 953 -4.40 0.15 -14.89
N PHE A 954 -3.53 1.15 -14.76
CA PHE A 954 -2.60 1.52 -15.82
C PHE A 954 -1.58 0.42 -16.18
N GLY A 955 -1.35 -0.55 -15.29
CA GLY A 955 -0.53 -1.74 -15.56
C GLY A 955 -1.24 -2.80 -16.42
N THR A 956 -2.58 -2.82 -16.47
CA THR A 956 -3.34 -3.90 -17.09
C THR A 956 -3.29 -3.83 -18.62
N PRO A 957 -2.71 -4.83 -19.32
CA PRO A 957 -2.63 -4.86 -20.78
C PRO A 957 -4.03 -4.70 -21.40
N LEU A 958 -4.16 -3.92 -22.49
CA LEU A 958 -5.48 -3.56 -23.05
C LEU A 958 -6.37 -4.79 -23.33
N ALA A 959 -5.80 -5.88 -23.85
CA ALA A 959 -6.51 -7.14 -24.10
C ALA A 959 -7.00 -7.88 -22.83
N GLN A 960 -6.44 -7.58 -21.66
CA GLN A 960 -6.82 -8.14 -20.35
C GLN A 960 -7.77 -7.23 -19.57
N THR A 961 -8.06 -6.02 -20.06
CA THR A 961 -8.94 -5.06 -19.37
C THR A 961 -10.42 -5.45 -19.38
N GLY A 962 -10.85 -6.40 -20.22
CA GLY A 962 -12.27 -6.73 -20.42
C GLY A 962 -13.09 -5.59 -21.07
N LEU A 963 -12.43 -4.62 -21.73
CA LEU A 963 -13.06 -3.38 -22.18
C LEU A 963 -13.39 -3.34 -23.69
N VAL A 964 -12.50 -3.84 -24.54
CA VAL A 964 -12.58 -3.65 -26.00
C VAL A 964 -13.30 -4.83 -26.65
N GLY A 965 -14.32 -4.56 -27.45
CA GLY A 965 -15.14 -5.58 -28.13
C GLY A 965 -16.18 -6.28 -27.23
N GLU A 966 -16.13 -6.05 -25.92
CA GLU A 966 -16.98 -6.70 -24.92
C GLU A 966 -18.40 -6.12 -24.84
N LYS A 967 -19.39 -6.98 -24.57
CA LYS A 967 -20.80 -6.59 -24.49
C LYS A 967 -21.13 -5.95 -23.13
N PRO A 968 -21.93 -4.87 -23.08
CA PRO A 968 -22.36 -4.27 -21.82
C PRO A 968 -23.35 -5.17 -21.08
N VAL A 969 -23.16 -5.34 -19.76
CA VAL A 969 -24.02 -6.19 -18.91
C VAL A 969 -25.16 -5.41 -18.22
N HIS A 970 -25.02 -4.08 -18.07
CA HIS A 970 -25.98 -3.25 -17.30
C HIS A 970 -26.98 -2.51 -18.20
N ALA A 971 -26.48 -1.79 -19.21
CA ALA A 971 -27.30 -0.97 -20.10
C ALA A 971 -26.56 -0.73 -21.43
N SER A 972 -27.30 -0.79 -22.54
CA SER A 972 -26.84 -0.45 -23.89
C SER A 972 -27.06 1.02 -24.26
N PHE A 973 -27.91 1.75 -23.52
CA PHE A 973 -28.34 3.13 -23.83
C PHE A 973 -28.87 3.28 -25.27
N ASP A 974 -29.59 2.25 -25.75
CA ASP A 974 -30.12 2.13 -27.12
C ASP A 974 -29.07 2.27 -28.24
N LEU A 975 -27.78 2.14 -27.91
CA LEU A 975 -26.70 2.18 -28.88
C LEU A 975 -26.71 0.93 -29.79
N PRO A 976 -26.62 1.09 -31.12
CA PRO A 976 -26.67 -0.04 -32.05
C PRO A 976 -25.44 -0.94 -31.88
N GLU A 977 -25.67 -2.25 -31.71
CA GLU A 977 -24.60 -3.24 -31.45
C GLU A 977 -23.64 -2.85 -30.31
N ALA A 978 -24.18 -2.20 -29.26
CA ALA A 978 -23.41 -1.65 -28.14
C ALA A 978 -22.28 -2.56 -27.63
N ARG A 979 -21.10 -1.96 -27.42
CA ARG A 979 -19.94 -2.55 -26.71
C ARG A 979 -19.50 -1.62 -25.60
N LEU A 980 -18.74 -2.13 -24.63
CA LEU A 980 -18.11 -1.28 -23.60
C LEU A 980 -17.18 -0.26 -24.27
N ILE A 981 -16.27 -0.74 -25.13
CA ILE A 981 -15.68 0.01 -26.25
C ILE A 981 -15.86 -0.79 -27.55
N ALA A 982 -16.38 -0.13 -28.58
CA ALA A 982 -16.42 -0.66 -29.94
C ALA A 982 -15.22 -0.09 -30.72
N PRO A 983 -14.21 -0.91 -31.08
CA PRO A 983 -13.00 -0.43 -31.75
C PRO A 983 -13.35 0.21 -33.11
N GLY A 984 -12.73 1.35 -33.40
CA GLY A 984 -12.97 2.14 -34.62
C GLY A 984 -14.34 2.83 -34.69
N VAL A 985 -15.30 2.54 -33.79
CA VAL A 985 -16.68 3.04 -33.87
C VAL A 985 -17.14 3.68 -32.54
N PRO A 986 -16.72 4.93 -32.25
CA PRO A 986 -17.06 5.64 -31.01
C PRO A 986 -18.55 5.65 -30.69
N GLY A 987 -19.42 5.83 -31.70
CA GLY A 987 -20.88 5.88 -31.55
C GLY A 987 -21.55 4.59 -31.06
N ARG A 988 -20.82 3.48 -30.91
CA ARG A 988 -21.31 2.21 -30.32
C ARG A 988 -20.71 1.91 -28.94
N SER A 989 -19.91 2.83 -28.40
CA SER A 989 -19.13 2.63 -27.16
C SER A 989 -19.86 3.18 -25.93
N VAL A 990 -20.31 2.28 -25.05
CA VAL A 990 -21.02 2.61 -23.80
C VAL A 990 -20.15 3.43 -22.86
N LEU A 991 -18.84 3.15 -22.75
CA LEU A 991 -17.95 3.94 -21.88
C LEU A 991 -17.92 5.41 -22.31
N LEU A 992 -17.82 5.68 -23.62
CA LEU A 992 -17.81 7.04 -24.16
C LEU A 992 -19.13 7.77 -23.90
N HIS A 993 -20.27 7.09 -24.06
CA HIS A 993 -21.58 7.66 -23.74
C HIS A 993 -21.71 7.99 -22.24
N ARG A 994 -21.27 7.10 -21.34
CA ARG A 994 -21.38 7.32 -19.89
C ARG A 994 -20.56 8.52 -19.40
N ILE A 995 -19.41 8.82 -20.01
CA ILE A 995 -18.59 9.98 -19.61
C ILE A 995 -19.12 11.32 -20.15
N THR A 996 -19.95 11.32 -21.20
CA THR A 996 -20.58 12.54 -21.75
C THR A 996 -21.84 12.96 -21.02
N ILE A 997 -22.66 12.03 -20.56
CA ILE A 997 -23.93 12.32 -19.88
C ILE A 997 -23.75 12.73 -18.40
N ARG A 998 -24.75 13.40 -17.83
CA ARG A 998 -24.86 13.64 -16.38
C ARG A 998 -26.25 13.24 -15.88
N GLY A 999 -26.32 12.64 -14.69
CA GLY A 999 -27.52 11.98 -14.16
C GLY A 999 -27.44 10.44 -14.23
N ALA A 1000 -28.57 9.78 -14.47
CA ALA A 1000 -28.68 8.32 -14.43
C ALA A 1000 -27.71 7.64 -15.41
N GLY A 1001 -26.84 6.75 -14.89
CA GLY A 1001 -25.86 6.02 -15.68
C GLY A 1001 -24.54 6.74 -15.98
N GLN A 1002 -24.35 7.99 -15.51
CA GLN A 1002 -23.12 8.76 -15.70
C GLN A 1002 -21.85 8.07 -15.16
N MET A 1003 -20.69 8.43 -15.70
CA MET A 1003 -19.38 8.10 -15.14
C MET A 1003 -18.46 9.33 -15.06
N PRO A 1004 -17.78 9.57 -13.92
CA PRO A 1004 -17.94 8.88 -12.63
C PRO A 1004 -19.34 9.12 -12.03
N PRO A 1005 -19.85 8.20 -11.18
CA PRO A 1005 -21.21 8.31 -10.64
C PRO A 1005 -21.40 9.49 -9.66
N LEU A 1006 -20.32 9.98 -9.04
CA LEU A 1006 -20.31 11.09 -8.07
C LEU A 1006 -19.16 12.07 -8.35
N ALA A 1007 -19.12 13.18 -7.60
CA ALA A 1007 -18.10 14.24 -7.64
C ALA A 1007 -17.91 15.01 -8.97
N SER A 1008 -18.84 14.88 -9.93
CA SER A 1008 -18.84 15.69 -11.16
C SER A 1008 -20.26 15.98 -11.67
N HIS A 1009 -20.55 17.25 -11.94
CA HIS A 1009 -21.77 17.76 -12.57
C HIS A 1009 -21.54 18.29 -13.99
N ARG A 1010 -20.29 18.34 -14.47
CA ARG A 1010 -19.92 18.77 -15.83
C ARG A 1010 -19.11 17.71 -16.55
N ALA A 1011 -19.40 17.46 -17.83
CA ALA A 1011 -18.58 16.58 -18.66
C ALA A 1011 -17.14 17.11 -18.81
N ASP A 1012 -16.15 16.22 -18.72
CA ASP A 1012 -14.77 16.54 -19.12
C ASP A 1012 -14.68 16.50 -20.65
N GLU A 1013 -14.98 17.61 -21.31
CA GLU A 1013 -14.93 17.64 -22.77
C GLU A 1013 -13.55 17.29 -23.37
N ARG A 1014 -12.45 17.57 -22.65
CA ARG A 1014 -11.09 17.24 -23.13
C ARG A 1014 -10.86 15.74 -23.00
N GLY A 1015 -11.27 15.13 -21.89
CA GLY A 1015 -11.30 13.69 -21.68
C GLY A 1015 -12.19 12.97 -22.70
N VAL A 1016 -13.41 13.45 -22.93
CA VAL A 1016 -14.32 12.91 -23.96
C VAL A 1016 -13.67 12.93 -25.34
N ARG A 1017 -13.08 14.06 -25.76
CA ARG A 1017 -12.39 14.15 -27.06
C ARG A 1017 -11.20 13.20 -27.16
N LEU A 1018 -10.40 13.08 -26.09
CA LEU A 1018 -9.27 12.13 -26.01
C LEU A 1018 -9.73 10.68 -26.17
N ILE A 1019 -10.76 10.25 -25.43
CA ILE A 1019 -11.29 8.89 -25.49
C ILE A 1019 -11.97 8.62 -26.84
N HIS A 1020 -12.69 9.59 -27.40
CA HIS A 1020 -13.24 9.49 -28.75
C HIS A 1020 -12.14 9.28 -29.80
N GLU A 1021 -11.07 10.09 -29.77
CA GLU A 1021 -9.93 9.96 -30.69
C GLU A 1021 -9.23 8.60 -30.54
N TRP A 1022 -8.98 8.16 -29.30
CA TRP A 1022 -8.37 6.86 -29.01
C TRP A 1022 -9.20 5.70 -29.58
N ILE A 1023 -10.53 5.68 -29.35
CA ILE A 1023 -11.43 4.66 -29.90
C ILE A 1023 -11.45 4.72 -31.44
N SER A 1024 -11.48 5.93 -32.03
CA SER A 1024 -11.50 6.12 -33.49
C SER A 1024 -10.27 5.57 -34.20
N ARG A 1025 -9.13 5.43 -33.50
CA ARG A 1025 -7.88 4.90 -34.06
C ARG A 1025 -7.62 3.43 -33.70
N MET A 1026 -8.55 2.74 -33.02
CA MET A 1026 -8.46 1.29 -32.82
C MET A 1026 -8.80 0.56 -34.12
N ASN A 1027 -8.08 -0.54 -34.40
CA ASN A 1027 -8.45 -1.45 -35.47
C ASN A 1027 -9.74 -2.22 -35.08
N PRO A 1028 -10.79 -2.21 -35.92
CA PRO A 1028 -12.07 -2.89 -35.67
C PRO A 1028 -11.97 -4.41 -35.44
#